data_AF-E7FW97-F1
#
_entry.id   AF-E7FW97-F1
#
_cell.length_a   1.000
_cell.length_b   1.000
_cell.length_c   1.000
_cell.angle_alpha   90.00
_cell.angle_beta   90.00
_cell.angle_gamma   90.00
#
_symmetry.space_group_name_H-M   'P 1'
#
loop_
_entity.id
_entity.type
_entity.pdbx_description
1 polymer ?
#
loop_
_entity_poly.entity_id
_entity_poly.type
_entity_poly.pdbx_seq_one_letter_code
_entity_poly.pdbx_strand_id
1 'polypeptide(L)'
;MNNTSSRLEFDKVLERIAHYASFSLGKEAVLNTVPSFSSLIVKRDLARAKDALQLVVVNGSMSFGGITDVTYALTLAEKGGTLSVEDIVDVGRFMQGLERLKKQFKNLEGTYPALEDLFESLEVTETTLKHIEHCFGEQGEVLDRASAHLGELRRQSKALEQNIENKTQEFLTKNRAMLSEAVVSLQHGRRTFLVKPSDKNKLEGTIYGESASGQSVYFEPAFLARMQNEYQSLIHQEQNEIERICRETSNLIAHDAQQLRADLDTVAIIDCLFAKAEWGAYHDAVVATLTQDRLNLKNARHPLINPKEVVANTYKLTPPHKMILISGPNTGGKSVSLKTMGLSILMTLAGCPICAESAEVMLVDQLFVDIGDQQSIEKSLSSFSAHMETMTKVNAQATSKSIVLLDELGSQTDPLEGESLSMAILDHFRDVGCWVIATTHFSRLKKYGTQYEDILIASVEFDLQNLKPTYRYRENVMGESNAFAIAKRLGLQADIIDRAFKYKQEGQYEADHLLEILEAKINEQDKLEQELLKEKEAIENLKRDALMKQKALEAEFVRKEQALREENEALLEQMVEEAERQLDVLNKTNRPDLRKKAVKQIQSLQAENAVDETIGKGDRVQLKSTNQVGVVDSIEKNTAFVSIGGLKVNVDLSKLTRIAGPAKKVKVKPTRTHSVDARSSFKTELNIIGLRVSEALPQVEKYIDECVLHKVPTFRIIHGHGTGQLRTAVHQTLRRNKNVGSFELGGVGDGGMGATVVKLKQ
;
A
#
# COMPACT_ATOMS: atom_id res chain seq x y z
N MET A 1 -0.46 10.13 10.18
CA MET A 1 0.80 10.92 10.05
C MET A 1 1.84 10.56 11.12
N ASN A 2 1.50 10.41 12.41
CA ASN A 2 2.49 10.04 13.46
C ASN A 2 3.33 8.77 13.18
N ASN A 3 2.76 7.78 12.48
CA ASN A 3 3.49 6.54 12.15
C ASN A 3 4.48 6.74 10.98
N THR A 4 4.17 7.60 10.01
CA THR A 4 5.03 7.86 8.83
C THR A 4 6.32 8.57 9.22
N SER A 5 6.22 9.64 10.02
CA SER A 5 7.39 10.41 10.48
C SER A 5 8.32 9.55 11.35
N SER A 6 7.76 8.71 12.22
CA SER A 6 8.54 7.81 13.07
C SER A 6 9.22 6.68 12.29
N ARG A 7 8.54 6.08 11.30
CA ARG A 7 9.13 5.04 10.42
C ARG A 7 10.33 5.54 9.61
N LEU A 8 10.33 6.83 9.25
CA LEU A 8 11.46 7.50 8.58
C LEU A 8 12.45 8.13 9.57
N GLU A 9 12.20 8.06 10.88
CA GLU A 9 13.06 8.65 11.92
C GLU A 9 13.18 10.19 11.81
N PHE A 10 12.14 10.84 11.30
CA PHE A 10 12.09 12.30 11.16
C PHE A 10 12.07 13.02 12.51
N ASP A 11 11.43 12.42 13.52
CA ASP A 11 11.47 12.84 14.93
C ASP A 11 12.91 12.97 15.44
N LYS A 12 13.77 11.98 15.18
CA LYS A 12 15.19 12.02 15.57
C LYS A 12 15.96 13.12 14.85
N VAL A 13 15.57 13.47 13.63
CA VAL A 13 16.16 14.59 12.89
C VAL A 13 15.77 15.91 13.55
N LEU A 14 14.50 16.09 13.91
CA LEU A 14 14.03 17.28 14.64
C LEU A 14 14.71 17.40 16.00
N GLU A 15 14.92 16.30 16.73
CA GLU A 15 15.69 16.30 17.97
C GLU A 15 17.10 16.85 17.78
N ARG A 16 17.81 16.47 16.70
CA ARG A 16 19.14 17.01 16.40
C ARG A 16 19.10 18.50 16.07
N ILE A 17 18.12 18.94 15.29
CA ILE A 17 17.94 20.37 14.95
C ILE A 17 17.62 21.17 16.21
N ALA A 18 16.82 20.63 17.14
CA ALA A 18 16.40 21.30 18.36
C ALA A 18 17.56 21.65 19.31
N HIS A 19 18.75 21.05 19.14
CA HIS A 19 19.95 21.42 19.88
C HIS A 19 20.56 22.76 19.42
N TYR A 20 20.15 23.27 18.26
CA TYR A 20 20.57 24.56 17.71
C TYR A 20 19.59 25.69 18.03
N ALA A 21 18.47 25.40 18.71
CA ALA A 21 17.55 26.42 19.18
C ALA A 21 18.13 27.15 20.40
N SER A 22 17.93 28.47 20.45
CA SER A 22 18.54 29.33 21.47
C SER A 22 17.77 29.36 22.79
N PHE A 23 16.45 29.09 22.75
CA PHE A 23 15.59 29.10 23.93
C PHE A 23 14.45 28.07 23.84
N SER A 24 13.68 27.94 24.94
CA SER A 24 12.71 26.85 25.14
C SER A 24 11.60 26.81 24.06
N LEU A 25 10.98 27.94 23.72
CA LEU A 25 9.86 27.95 22.77
C LEU A 25 10.32 27.69 21.33
N GLY A 26 11.49 28.20 20.93
CA GLY A 26 12.07 27.87 19.63
C GLY A 26 12.42 26.38 19.52
N LYS A 27 12.96 25.79 20.61
CA LYS A 27 13.20 24.35 20.69
C LYS A 27 11.92 23.53 20.54
N GLU A 28 10.86 23.94 21.23
CA GLU A 28 9.55 23.31 21.13
C GLU A 28 8.96 23.44 19.72
N ALA A 29 9.09 24.61 19.08
CA ALA A 29 8.64 24.83 17.71
C ALA A 29 9.38 23.93 16.69
N VAL A 30 10.67 23.66 16.90
CA VAL A 30 11.41 22.68 16.09
C VAL A 30 10.85 21.26 16.29
N LEU A 31 10.70 20.82 17.54
CA LEU A 31 10.23 19.46 17.86
C LEU A 31 8.79 19.21 17.38
N ASN A 32 7.95 20.23 17.41
CA ASN A 32 6.56 20.19 16.95
C ASN A 32 6.40 20.48 15.44
N THR A 33 7.50 20.58 14.68
CA THR A 33 7.43 20.80 13.23
C THR A 33 6.73 19.61 12.54
N VAL A 34 5.64 19.91 11.82
CA VAL A 34 4.87 18.92 11.04
C VAL A 34 4.99 19.22 9.53
N PRO A 35 5.20 18.21 8.68
CA PRO A 35 5.17 18.37 7.23
C PRO A 35 3.82 18.89 6.73
N SER A 36 3.83 19.89 5.84
CA SER A 36 2.64 20.40 5.16
C SER A 36 2.57 19.89 3.73
N PHE A 37 1.38 19.52 3.27
CA PHE A 37 1.12 19.13 1.87
C PHE A 37 0.50 20.29 1.06
N SER A 38 0.38 21.48 1.66
CA SER A 38 -0.10 22.68 0.99
C SER A 38 1.05 23.37 0.25
N SER A 39 0.92 23.50 -1.08
CA SER A 39 1.94 24.19 -1.90
C SER A 39 2.24 25.60 -1.39
N LEU A 40 1.26 26.33 -0.88
CA LEU A 40 1.43 27.71 -0.43
C LEU A 40 2.30 27.77 0.82
N ILE A 41 2.00 26.91 1.80
CA ILE A 41 2.72 26.82 3.08
C ILE A 41 4.16 26.36 2.82
N VAL A 42 4.34 25.28 2.06
CA VAL A 42 5.68 24.74 1.76
C VAL A 42 6.54 25.76 1.01
N LYS A 43 6.00 26.49 0.03
CA LYS A 43 6.75 27.53 -0.69
C LYS A 43 7.20 28.66 0.22
N ARG A 44 6.31 29.13 1.11
CA ARG A 44 6.64 30.15 2.10
C ARG A 44 7.74 29.66 3.05
N ASP A 45 7.58 28.47 3.60
CA ASP A 45 8.50 27.92 4.61
C ASP A 45 9.88 27.61 4.00
N LEU A 46 9.93 27.11 2.76
CA LEU A 46 11.19 26.95 2.02
C LEU A 46 11.84 28.30 1.67
N ALA A 47 11.06 29.33 1.31
CA ALA A 47 11.63 30.66 1.07
C ALA A 47 12.27 31.22 2.34
N ARG A 48 11.59 31.11 3.48
CA ARG A 48 12.13 31.49 4.80
C ARG A 48 13.37 30.70 5.18
N ALA A 49 13.33 29.37 5.01
CA ALA A 49 14.47 28.50 5.31
C ALA A 49 15.68 28.84 4.41
N LYS A 50 15.44 29.19 3.14
CA LYS A 50 16.49 29.57 2.19
C LYS A 50 17.15 30.88 2.61
N ASP A 51 16.37 31.90 2.92
CA ASP A 51 16.87 33.20 3.36
C ASP A 51 17.63 33.07 4.69
N ALA A 52 17.09 32.30 5.65
CA ALA A 52 17.74 32.04 6.93
C ALA A 52 19.06 31.27 6.77
N LEU A 53 19.10 30.22 5.94
CA LEU A 53 20.31 29.47 5.65
C LEU A 53 21.37 30.36 4.98
N GLN A 54 20.97 31.15 3.99
CA GLN A 54 21.88 32.07 3.31
C GLN A 54 22.47 33.09 4.29
N LEU A 55 21.65 33.67 5.16
CA LEU A 55 22.08 34.60 6.19
C LEU A 55 23.10 33.96 7.14
N VAL A 56 22.83 32.75 7.63
CA VAL A 56 23.76 32.04 8.52
C VAL A 56 25.10 31.75 7.83
N VAL A 57 25.09 31.38 6.54
CA VAL A 57 26.33 31.12 5.79
C VAL A 57 27.14 32.40 5.55
N VAL A 58 26.48 33.53 5.25
CA VAL A 58 27.15 34.79 4.89
C VAL A 58 27.56 35.59 6.12
N ASN A 59 26.65 35.75 7.09
CA ASN A 59 26.82 36.65 8.23
C ASN A 59 27.06 35.90 9.56
N GLY A 60 26.92 34.57 9.58
CA GLY A 60 26.96 33.77 10.80
C GLY A 60 25.64 33.74 11.56
N SER A 61 25.66 33.12 12.74
CA SER A 61 24.50 32.96 13.61
C SER A 61 23.92 34.28 14.12
N MET A 62 22.58 34.33 14.19
CA MET A 62 21.88 35.41 14.87
C MET A 62 21.96 35.24 16.39
N SER A 63 21.94 36.34 17.12
CA SER A 63 22.17 36.28 18.55
C SER A 63 20.90 36.56 19.36
N PHE A 64 20.34 35.50 19.95
CA PHE A 64 19.12 35.53 20.78
C PHE A 64 19.41 35.78 22.27
N GLY A 65 20.58 36.33 22.60
CA GLY A 65 20.98 36.55 24.00
C GLY A 65 20.01 37.49 24.73
N GLY A 66 19.56 37.07 25.92
CA GLY A 66 18.58 37.81 26.73
C GLY A 66 17.13 37.39 26.49
N ILE A 67 16.85 36.65 25.41
CA ILE A 67 15.51 36.15 25.11
C ILE A 67 15.24 34.89 25.93
N THR A 68 14.18 34.94 26.75
CA THR A 68 13.73 33.84 27.60
C THR A 68 12.21 33.71 27.52
N ASP A 69 11.68 32.59 27.98
CA ASP A 69 10.22 32.39 28.03
C ASP A 69 9.61 33.18 29.19
N VAL A 70 8.97 34.30 28.85
CA VAL A 70 8.28 35.20 29.78
C VAL A 70 6.77 35.00 29.78
N THR A 71 6.26 33.90 29.21
CA THR A 71 4.81 33.63 29.06
C THR A 71 4.06 33.74 30.38
N TYR A 72 4.64 33.20 31.45
CA TYR A 72 4.05 33.25 32.79
C TYR A 72 3.92 34.69 33.31
N ALA A 73 5.01 35.47 33.24
CA ALA A 73 5.03 36.87 33.69
C ALA A 73 4.01 37.70 32.91
N LEU A 74 3.97 37.58 31.58
CA LEU A 74 3.00 38.32 30.75
C LEU A 74 1.55 37.95 31.10
N THR A 75 1.27 36.66 31.31
CA THR A 75 -0.08 36.19 31.69
C THR A 75 -0.50 36.66 33.07
N LEU A 76 0.44 36.73 34.01
CA LEU A 76 0.19 37.20 35.37
C LEU A 76 -0.10 38.70 35.38
N ALA A 77 0.71 39.49 34.68
CA ALA A 77 0.53 40.94 34.54
C ALA A 77 -0.81 41.28 33.87
N GLU A 78 -1.16 40.59 32.78
CA GLU A 78 -2.44 40.76 32.07
C GLU A 78 -3.66 40.52 32.99
N LYS A 79 -3.54 39.63 33.98
CA LYS A 79 -4.58 39.36 34.98
C LYS A 79 -4.59 40.34 36.15
N GLY A 80 -3.74 41.38 36.13
CA GLY A 80 -3.59 42.36 37.20
C GLY A 80 -2.74 41.86 38.39
N GLY A 81 -1.97 40.79 38.20
CA GLY A 81 -1.00 40.32 39.19
C GLY A 81 0.22 41.24 39.30
N THR A 82 0.87 41.25 40.46
CA THR A 82 2.15 41.93 40.66
C THR A 82 3.29 40.96 40.38
N LEU A 83 4.19 41.36 39.48
CA LEU A 83 5.37 40.59 39.11
C LEU A 83 6.46 40.72 40.16
N SER A 84 7.28 39.69 40.30
CA SER A 84 8.49 39.76 41.10
C SER A 84 9.57 40.59 40.39
N VAL A 85 10.61 40.99 41.14
CA VAL A 85 11.76 41.71 40.56
C VAL A 85 12.43 40.88 39.47
N GLU A 86 12.56 39.57 39.68
CA GLU A 86 13.15 38.63 38.73
C GLU A 86 12.33 38.58 37.43
N ASP A 87 11.00 38.43 37.55
CA ASP A 87 10.09 38.41 36.39
C ASP A 87 10.17 39.70 35.57
N ILE A 88 10.22 40.86 36.24
CA ILE A 88 10.32 42.17 35.56
C ILE A 88 11.65 42.30 34.82
N VAL A 89 12.75 41.88 35.44
CA VAL A 89 14.07 41.91 34.82
C VAL A 89 14.13 40.97 33.62
N ASP A 90 13.53 39.79 33.69
CA ASP A 90 13.49 38.85 32.56
C ASP A 90 12.63 39.39 31.40
N VAL A 91 11.51 40.07 31.68
CA VAL A 91 10.75 40.82 30.66
C VAL A 91 11.59 41.94 30.06
N GLY A 92 12.34 42.69 30.86
CA GLY A 92 13.27 43.72 30.39
C GLY A 92 14.35 43.16 29.46
N ARG A 93 15.00 42.05 29.86
CA ARG A 93 16.02 41.36 29.05
C ARG A 93 15.43 40.82 27.75
N PHE A 94 14.20 40.30 27.79
CA PHE A 94 13.48 39.88 26.59
C PHE A 94 13.29 41.06 25.62
N MET A 95 12.77 42.19 26.09
CA MET A 95 12.58 43.40 25.28
C MET A 95 13.90 43.94 24.69
N GLN A 96 14.98 43.95 25.47
CA GLN A 96 16.33 44.30 24.97
C GLN A 96 16.82 43.31 23.90
N GLY A 97 16.57 42.02 24.11
CA GLY A 97 16.85 40.96 23.15
C GLY A 97 16.15 41.20 21.83
N LEU A 98 14.87 41.59 21.84
CA LEU A 98 14.10 41.95 20.65
C LEU A 98 14.70 43.15 19.90
N GLU A 99 15.02 44.25 20.60
CA GLU A 99 15.65 45.42 19.96
C GLU A 99 16.98 45.08 19.31
N ARG A 100 17.81 44.30 20.03
CA ARG A 100 19.10 43.84 19.53
C ARG A 100 18.93 42.95 18.31
N LEU A 101 17.98 42.01 18.34
CA LEU A 101 17.69 41.10 17.24
C LEU A 101 17.25 41.88 15.99
N LYS A 102 16.34 42.85 16.16
CA LYS A 102 15.85 43.73 15.09
C LYS A 102 16.95 44.62 14.52
N LYS A 103 17.80 45.19 15.38
CA LYS A 103 18.95 46.00 14.98
C LYS A 103 20.02 45.17 14.28
N GLN A 104 20.27 43.95 14.75
CA GLN A 104 21.19 43.02 14.11
C GLN A 104 20.73 42.76 12.68
N PHE A 105 19.46 42.36 12.48
CA PHE A 105 18.90 42.07 11.16
C PHE A 105 18.98 43.27 10.20
N LYS A 106 18.64 44.48 10.65
CA LYS A 106 18.72 45.70 9.83
C LYS A 106 20.13 46.07 9.36
N ASN A 107 21.17 45.65 10.09
CA ASN A 107 22.56 45.97 9.79
C ASN A 107 23.26 44.88 8.98
N LEU A 108 22.56 43.80 8.60
CA LEU A 108 23.16 42.72 7.82
C LEU A 108 23.36 43.12 6.35
N GLU A 109 24.40 42.54 5.75
CA GLU A 109 24.63 42.65 4.31
C GLU A 109 23.70 41.66 3.56
N GLY A 110 23.03 42.14 2.52
CA GLY A 110 22.13 41.34 1.68
C GLY A 110 20.65 41.70 1.85
N THR A 111 19.79 41.01 1.09
CA THR A 111 18.34 41.17 1.13
C THR A 111 17.71 39.83 1.44
N TYR A 112 16.82 39.79 2.44
CA TYR A 112 16.20 38.56 2.95
C TYR A 112 14.67 38.73 3.00
N PRO A 113 14.00 38.88 1.84
CA PRO A 113 12.61 39.32 1.75
C PRO A 113 11.61 38.35 2.40
N ALA A 114 11.93 37.05 2.50
CA ALA A 114 11.03 36.08 3.14
C ALA A 114 11.03 36.20 4.67
N LEU A 115 12.01 36.89 5.25
CA LEU A 115 12.15 37.11 6.68
C LEU A 115 11.72 38.52 7.12
N GLU A 116 11.65 39.49 6.20
CA GLU A 116 11.33 40.90 6.51
C GLU A 116 10.04 41.04 7.31
N ASP A 117 8.98 40.33 6.93
CA ASP A 117 7.68 40.39 7.61
C ASP A 117 7.78 39.96 9.10
N LEU A 118 8.57 38.93 9.40
CA LEU A 118 8.80 38.48 10.78
C LEU A 118 9.52 39.53 11.61
N PHE A 119 10.62 40.10 11.10
CA PHE A 119 11.40 41.10 11.85
C PHE A 119 10.72 42.48 11.92
N GLU A 120 9.90 42.84 10.93
CA GLU A 120 9.11 44.07 10.95
C GLU A 120 8.00 44.00 11.99
N SER A 121 7.38 42.82 12.17
CA SER A 121 6.29 42.60 13.13
C SER A 121 6.71 42.69 14.60
N LEU A 122 8.02 42.60 14.91
CA LEU A 122 8.54 42.74 16.27
C LEU A 122 8.43 44.21 16.73
N GLU A 123 7.65 44.48 17.76
CA GLU A 123 7.43 45.84 18.27
C GLU A 123 7.79 45.97 19.75
N VAL A 124 8.83 46.76 20.04
CA VAL A 124 9.24 47.04 21.42
C VAL A 124 8.79 48.43 21.85
N THR A 125 7.97 48.49 22.89
CA THR A 125 7.54 49.75 23.50
C THR A 125 8.70 50.40 24.26
N GLU A 126 9.33 51.42 23.64
CA GLU A 126 10.48 52.13 24.23
C GLU A 126 10.20 52.72 25.62
N THR A 127 8.96 53.17 25.87
CA THR A 127 8.60 53.78 27.16
C THR A 127 8.67 52.77 28.30
N THR A 128 8.17 51.55 28.07
CA THR A 128 8.15 50.47 29.06
C THR A 128 9.57 49.95 29.30
N LEU A 129 10.35 49.74 28.22
CA LEU A 129 11.74 49.30 28.35
C LEU A 129 12.59 50.30 29.12
N LYS A 130 12.55 51.60 28.76
CA LYS A 130 13.31 52.64 29.48
C LYS A 130 12.90 52.76 30.94
N HIS A 131 11.62 52.54 31.25
CA HIS A 131 11.14 52.54 32.63
C HIS A 131 11.71 51.35 33.42
N ILE A 132 11.74 50.15 32.83
CA ILE A 132 12.35 48.96 33.45
C ILE A 132 13.85 49.20 33.70
N GLU A 133 14.61 49.66 32.69
CA GLU A 133 16.06 49.95 32.83
C GLU A 133 16.37 51.06 33.84
N HIS A 134 15.43 51.99 34.02
CA HIS A 134 15.55 53.03 35.03
C HIS A 134 15.40 52.46 36.44
N CYS A 135 14.41 51.59 36.65
CA CYS A 135 14.01 51.11 37.96
C CYS A 135 14.78 49.86 38.43
N PHE A 136 15.18 48.99 37.51
CA PHE A 136 15.76 47.67 37.81
C PHE A 136 17.16 47.53 37.21
N GLY A 137 18.05 46.93 37.98
CA GLY A 137 19.41 46.59 37.55
C GLY A 137 19.48 45.23 36.88
N GLU A 138 20.62 44.93 36.25
CA GLU A 138 20.82 43.67 35.54
C GLU A 138 20.93 42.45 36.48
N GLN A 139 21.21 42.64 37.77
CA GLN A 139 21.43 41.54 38.73
C GLN A 139 20.16 41.17 39.52
N GLY A 140 19.00 41.77 39.20
CA GLY A 140 17.76 41.51 39.92
C GLY A 140 17.55 42.42 41.14
N GLU A 141 18.16 43.61 41.13
CA GLU A 141 18.00 44.62 42.18
C GLU A 141 17.15 45.82 41.73
N VAL A 142 16.39 46.40 42.65
CA VAL A 142 15.72 47.70 42.42
C VAL A 142 16.72 48.81 42.70
N LEU A 143 16.91 49.72 41.76
CA LEU A 143 17.90 50.79 41.82
C LEU A 143 17.41 51.96 42.69
N ASP A 144 18.34 52.66 43.36
CA ASP A 144 18.02 53.84 44.20
C ASP A 144 17.27 54.93 43.43
N ARG A 145 17.50 55.01 42.12
CA ARG A 145 16.87 55.97 41.21
C ARG A 145 15.43 55.63 40.83
N ALA A 146 14.98 54.40 41.08
CA ALA A 146 13.63 53.95 40.75
C ALA A 146 12.54 54.84 41.36
N SER A 147 12.80 55.41 42.54
CA SER A 147 11.94 56.40 43.19
C SER A 147 12.78 57.29 44.10
N ALA A 148 12.49 58.59 44.12
CA ALA A 148 13.12 59.52 45.05
C ALA A 148 12.90 59.09 46.52
N HIS A 149 11.74 58.50 46.81
CA HIS A 149 11.41 58.01 48.14
C HIS A 149 12.25 56.79 48.53
N LEU A 150 12.45 55.84 47.60
CA LEU A 150 13.30 54.66 47.83
C LEU A 150 14.75 55.07 48.13
N GLY A 151 15.31 55.98 47.32
CA GLY A 151 16.66 56.50 47.54
C GLY A 151 16.80 57.29 48.84
N GLU A 152 15.74 57.94 49.33
CA GLU A 152 15.72 58.56 50.66
C GLU A 152 15.71 57.51 51.78
N LEU A 153 14.82 56.51 51.72
CA LEU A 153 14.72 55.43 52.70
C LEU A 153 16.04 54.68 52.86
N ARG A 154 16.71 54.33 51.75
CA ARG A 154 18.02 53.65 51.79
C ARG A 154 19.11 54.51 52.41
N ARG A 155 19.13 55.82 52.13
CA ARG A 155 20.08 56.76 52.76
C ARG A 155 19.82 56.89 54.27
N GLN A 156 18.57 56.99 54.68
CA GLN A 156 18.18 57.04 56.10
C GLN A 156 18.54 55.73 56.80
N SER A 157 18.23 54.58 56.19
CA SER A 157 18.55 53.24 56.70
C SER A 157 20.06 53.06 56.90
N LYS A 158 20.87 53.40 55.88
CA LYS A 158 22.34 53.32 55.96
C LYS A 158 22.94 54.27 57.00
N ALA A 159 22.42 55.49 57.10
CA ALA A 159 22.86 56.46 58.10
C ALA A 159 22.53 55.98 59.53
N LEU A 160 21.31 55.43 59.72
CA LEU A 160 20.88 54.89 61.00
C LEU A 160 21.69 53.65 61.38
N GLU A 161 21.95 52.75 60.44
CA GLU A 161 22.78 51.57 60.66
C GLU A 161 24.20 51.93 61.12
N GLN A 162 24.83 52.91 60.46
CA GLN A 162 26.14 53.42 60.88
C GLN A 162 26.08 54.05 62.29
N ASN A 163 24.99 54.74 62.61
CA ASN A 163 24.79 55.32 63.93
C ASN A 163 24.60 54.22 65.00
N ILE A 164 23.83 53.16 64.70
CA ILE A 164 23.68 51.97 65.56
C ILE A 164 25.04 51.33 65.80
N GLU A 165 25.88 51.18 64.76
CA GLU A 165 27.23 50.62 64.88
C GLU A 165 28.12 51.47 65.79
N ASN A 166 28.17 52.78 65.56
CA ASN A 166 28.95 53.72 66.37
C ASN A 166 28.50 53.70 67.85
N LYS A 167 27.18 53.71 68.10
CA LYS A 167 26.61 53.66 69.46
C LYS A 167 26.83 52.31 70.14
N THR A 168 26.86 51.23 69.36
CA THR A 168 27.19 49.89 69.85
C THR A 168 28.64 49.84 70.35
N GLN A 169 29.59 50.39 69.58
CA GLN A 169 31.00 50.48 69.98
C GLN A 169 31.23 51.41 71.18
N GLU A 170 30.54 52.55 71.22
CA GLU A 170 30.57 53.48 72.35
C GLU A 170 30.09 52.78 73.64
N PHE A 171 29.00 52.01 73.56
CA PHE A 171 28.46 51.27 74.68
C PHE A 171 29.39 50.16 75.17
N LEU A 172 30.00 49.39 74.26
CA LEU A 172 31.02 48.36 74.60
C LEU A 172 32.19 48.96 75.38
N THR A 173 32.71 50.10 74.90
CA THR A 173 33.89 50.75 75.48
C THR A 173 33.56 51.33 76.86
N LYS A 174 32.41 52.02 76.99
CA LYS A 174 31.99 52.69 78.22
C LYS A 174 31.60 51.71 79.34
N ASN A 175 31.02 50.56 79.00
CA ASN A 175 30.45 49.62 79.98
C ASN A 175 31.25 48.31 80.13
N ARG A 176 32.50 48.26 79.66
CA ARG A 176 33.35 47.05 79.65
C ARG A 176 33.44 46.30 80.99
N ALA A 177 33.38 47.01 82.11
CA ALA A 177 33.43 46.40 83.45
C ALA A 177 32.17 45.58 83.81
N MET A 178 31.01 45.99 83.27
CA MET A 178 29.70 45.37 83.51
C MET A 178 29.40 44.22 82.53
N LEU A 179 30.17 44.15 81.45
CA LEU A 179 30.07 43.08 80.45
C LEU A 179 30.82 41.84 80.92
N SER A 180 30.24 40.67 80.66
CA SER A 180 30.93 39.38 80.85
C SER A 180 32.02 39.21 79.80
N GLU A 181 31.70 39.57 78.54
CA GLU A 181 32.62 39.65 77.41
C GLU A 181 32.30 40.90 76.59
N ALA A 182 33.33 41.59 76.10
CA ALA A 182 33.19 42.81 75.29
C ALA A 182 32.91 42.49 73.82
N VAL A 183 31.85 41.72 73.57
CA VAL A 183 31.45 41.24 72.24
C VAL A 183 29.97 41.55 72.01
N VAL A 184 29.63 41.93 70.78
CA VAL A 184 28.24 42.07 70.34
C VAL A 184 27.70 40.69 69.99
N SER A 185 26.55 40.33 70.56
CA SER A 185 25.83 39.11 70.20
C SER A 185 24.57 39.46 69.43
N LEU A 186 24.21 38.66 68.42
CA LEU A 186 22.96 38.79 67.70
C LEU A 186 21.91 37.83 68.29
N GLN A 187 20.79 38.36 68.79
CA GLN A 187 19.64 37.57 69.26
C GLN A 187 18.41 37.95 68.45
N HIS A 188 17.80 36.99 67.76
CA HIS A 188 16.66 37.23 66.87
C HIS A 188 16.90 38.38 65.85
N GLY A 189 18.11 38.49 65.31
CA GLY A 189 18.46 39.58 64.38
C GLY A 189 18.80 40.92 65.04
N ARG A 190 18.78 41.01 66.38
CA ARG A 190 19.08 42.24 67.14
C ARG A 190 20.43 42.18 67.81
N ARG A 191 21.14 43.30 67.80
CA ARG A 191 22.38 43.51 68.55
C ARG A 191 22.06 43.56 70.04
N THR A 192 22.72 42.69 70.79
CA THR A 192 22.62 42.53 72.25
C THR A 192 24.03 42.41 72.84
N PHE A 193 24.13 42.64 74.15
CA PHE A 193 25.38 42.55 74.90
C PHE A 193 25.25 41.50 76.00
N LEU A 194 26.38 40.86 76.30
CA LEU A 194 26.48 39.91 77.41
C LEU A 194 26.81 40.66 78.69
N VAL A 195 25.79 40.91 79.51
CA VAL A 195 25.92 41.59 80.81
C VAL A 195 26.02 40.57 81.93
N LYS A 196 26.83 40.86 82.96
CA LYS A 196 26.92 40.03 84.15
C LYS A 196 25.58 40.01 84.90
N PRO A 197 25.08 38.86 85.37
CA PRO A 197 23.80 38.78 86.09
C PRO A 197 23.69 39.73 87.30
N SER A 198 24.83 40.07 87.93
CA SER A 198 24.92 41.02 89.05
C SER A 198 24.66 42.49 88.66
N ASP A 199 24.92 42.86 87.41
CA ASP A 199 24.83 44.24 86.93
C ASP A 199 23.58 44.47 86.05
N LYS A 200 22.74 43.44 85.85
CA LYS A 200 21.57 43.46 84.95
C LYS A 200 20.52 44.53 85.25
N ASN A 201 20.42 44.98 86.50
CA ASN A 201 19.47 46.02 86.93
C ASN A 201 20.08 47.44 86.95
N LYS A 202 21.38 47.59 86.68
CA LYS A 202 22.07 48.89 86.70
C LYS A 202 21.96 49.65 85.37
N LEU A 203 21.55 48.95 84.31
CA LEU A 203 21.43 49.47 82.96
C LEU A 203 19.96 49.41 82.55
N GLU A 204 19.45 50.47 81.93
CA GLU A 204 18.09 50.48 81.37
C GLU A 204 18.03 49.76 80.04
N GLY A 205 17.21 48.70 79.95
CA GLY A 205 17.08 47.89 78.75
C GLY A 205 16.24 46.64 78.94
N THR A 206 16.19 45.82 77.89
CA THR A 206 15.39 44.60 77.82
C THR A 206 16.30 43.38 77.90
N ILE A 207 15.88 42.38 78.67
CA ILE A 207 16.57 41.10 78.80
C ILE A 207 15.85 40.06 77.94
N TYR A 208 16.58 39.40 77.04
CA TYR A 208 16.02 38.37 76.15
C TYR A 208 16.15 36.96 76.70
N GLY A 209 17.09 36.72 77.62
CA GLY A 209 17.32 35.41 78.22
C GLY A 209 18.72 35.27 78.82
N GLU A 210 18.96 34.16 79.50
CA GLU A 210 20.28 33.81 80.07
C GLU A 210 21.10 32.99 79.06
N SER A 211 22.43 33.09 79.14
CA SER A 211 23.33 32.25 78.35
C SER A 211 23.21 30.78 78.77
N ALA A 212 23.55 29.84 77.89
CA ALA A 212 23.51 28.39 78.20
C ALA A 212 24.36 28.01 79.44
N SER A 213 25.37 28.81 79.77
CA SER A 213 26.22 28.65 80.97
C SER A 213 25.65 29.30 82.24
N GLY A 214 24.57 30.08 82.14
CA GLY A 214 23.98 30.87 83.23
C GLY A 214 24.86 32.03 83.74
N GLN A 215 26.04 32.25 83.15
CA GLN A 215 27.01 33.25 83.63
C GLN A 215 26.82 34.64 83.01
N SER A 216 25.95 34.78 82.02
CA SER A 216 25.68 36.03 81.32
C SER A 216 24.22 36.14 80.94
N VAL A 217 23.75 37.37 80.74
CA VAL A 217 22.39 37.66 80.29
C VAL A 217 22.45 38.45 78.98
N TYR A 218 21.63 38.06 77.99
CA TYR A 218 21.48 38.80 76.74
C TYR A 218 20.66 40.06 76.98
N PHE A 219 21.31 41.21 76.87
CA PHE A 219 20.75 42.51 77.22
C PHE A 219 20.79 43.49 76.04
N GLU A 220 19.67 44.14 75.76
CA GLU A 220 19.56 45.21 74.77
C GLU A 220 19.28 46.55 75.48
N PRO A 221 20.19 47.52 75.40
CA PRO A 221 20.00 48.84 75.97
C PRO A 221 18.79 49.56 75.37
N ALA A 222 18.07 50.34 76.17
CA ALA A 222 16.84 51.03 75.73
C ALA A 222 17.07 51.98 74.53
N PHE A 223 18.22 52.67 74.48
CA PHE A 223 18.55 53.53 73.33
C PHE A 223 18.77 52.71 72.04
N LEU A 224 19.38 51.53 72.15
CA LEU A 224 19.66 50.66 71.02
C LEU A 224 18.38 50.02 70.50
N ALA A 225 17.48 49.60 71.41
CA ALA A 225 16.17 49.07 71.06
C ALA A 225 15.34 50.05 70.22
N ARG A 226 15.35 51.34 70.57
CA ARG A 226 14.66 52.39 69.79
C ARG A 226 15.23 52.50 68.38
N MET A 227 16.56 52.60 68.25
CA MET A 227 17.22 52.73 66.96
C MET A 227 17.03 51.47 66.09
N GLN A 228 17.11 50.27 66.68
CA GLN A 228 16.86 49.01 65.96
C GLN A 228 15.40 48.89 65.51
N ASN A 229 14.43 49.31 66.32
CA ASN A 229 13.01 49.38 65.91
C ASN A 229 12.81 50.33 64.72
N GLU A 230 13.42 51.52 64.78
CA GLU A 230 13.34 52.51 63.70
C GLU A 230 13.99 51.99 62.41
N TYR A 231 15.16 51.34 62.52
CA TYR A 231 15.81 50.69 61.39
C TYR A 231 14.94 49.60 60.76
N GLN A 232 14.31 48.75 61.57
CA GLN A 232 13.35 47.75 61.10
C GLN A 232 12.11 48.38 60.45
N SER A 233 11.64 49.53 60.94
CA SER A 233 10.55 50.29 60.32
C SER A 233 10.97 50.82 58.94
N LEU A 234 12.19 51.34 58.80
CA LEU A 234 12.72 51.82 57.52
C LEU A 234 12.87 50.67 56.51
N ILE A 235 13.33 49.50 56.93
CA ILE A 235 13.40 48.31 56.06
C ILE A 235 12.01 47.91 55.56
N HIS A 236 10.99 47.87 56.43
CA HIS A 236 9.63 47.54 55.98
C HIS A 236 9.06 48.61 55.04
N GLN A 237 9.33 49.90 55.29
CA GLN A 237 8.93 50.97 54.37
C GLN A 237 9.62 50.84 53.02
N GLU A 238 10.91 50.48 53.01
CA GLU A 238 11.65 50.18 51.78
C GLU A 238 11.01 49.03 51.00
N GLN A 239 10.65 47.93 51.67
CA GLN A 239 9.98 46.79 51.03
C GLN A 239 8.62 47.19 50.43
N ASN A 240 7.82 47.97 51.16
CA ASN A 240 6.53 48.46 50.65
C ASN A 240 6.70 49.37 49.43
N GLU A 241 7.74 50.22 49.42
CA GLU A 241 8.05 51.06 48.27
C GLU A 241 8.53 50.24 47.08
N ILE A 242 9.33 49.19 47.30
CA ILE A 242 9.72 48.22 46.26
C ILE A 242 8.49 47.52 45.67
N GLU A 243 7.56 47.04 46.51
CA GLU A 243 6.33 46.40 46.05
C GLU A 243 5.46 47.37 45.24
N ARG A 244 5.38 48.64 45.68
CA ARG A 244 4.68 49.71 44.94
C ARG A 244 5.28 49.90 43.54
N ILE A 245 6.61 49.98 43.44
CA ILE A 245 7.33 50.11 42.16
C ILE A 245 7.08 48.88 41.29
N CYS A 246 7.19 47.67 41.85
CA CYS A 246 6.93 46.43 41.10
C CYS A 246 5.50 46.40 40.55
N ARG A 247 4.50 46.81 41.34
CA ARG A 247 3.10 46.90 40.90
C ARG A 247 2.90 47.93 39.80
N GLU A 248 3.54 49.09 39.91
CA GLU A 248 3.51 50.13 38.88
C GLU A 248 4.10 49.62 37.55
N THR A 249 5.27 49.02 37.60
CA THR A 249 5.92 48.43 36.42
C THR A 249 5.14 47.23 35.86
N SER A 250 4.57 46.39 36.72
CA SER A 250 3.70 45.27 36.29
C SER A 250 2.49 45.77 35.52
N ASN A 251 1.89 46.89 35.95
CA ASN A 251 0.78 47.50 35.22
C ASN A 251 1.23 48.03 33.87
N LEU A 252 2.42 48.63 33.75
CA LEU A 252 2.95 49.05 32.44
C LEU A 252 3.15 47.85 31.51
N ILE A 253 3.77 46.77 32.01
CA ILE A 253 3.94 45.51 31.25
C ILE A 253 2.58 44.94 30.84
N ALA A 254 1.56 45.02 31.70
CA ALA A 254 0.21 44.52 31.39
C ALA A 254 -0.43 45.23 30.18
N HIS A 255 -0.15 46.53 29.97
CA HIS A 255 -0.66 47.25 28.80
C HIS A 255 -0.02 46.76 27.50
N ASP A 256 1.25 46.35 27.54
CA ASP A 256 1.99 45.84 26.39
C ASP A 256 1.94 44.30 26.25
N ALA A 257 1.33 43.60 27.21
CA ALA A 257 1.44 42.14 27.34
C ALA A 257 0.97 41.37 26.11
N GLN A 258 -0.08 41.85 25.42
CA GLN A 258 -0.57 41.21 24.20
C GLN A 258 0.44 41.33 23.05
N GLN A 259 1.06 42.50 22.89
CA GLN A 259 2.10 42.71 21.87
C GLN A 259 3.35 41.88 22.19
N LEU A 260 3.80 41.90 23.45
CA LEU A 260 4.96 41.11 23.88
C LEU A 260 4.75 39.60 23.70
N ARG A 261 3.51 39.11 23.86
CA ARG A 261 3.17 37.71 23.57
C ARG A 261 3.24 37.41 22.07
N ALA A 262 2.75 38.31 21.22
CA ALA A 262 2.89 38.18 19.77
C ALA A 262 4.35 38.22 19.31
N ASP A 263 5.18 39.07 19.93
CA ASP A 263 6.62 39.11 19.69
C ASP A 263 7.27 37.80 20.14
N LEU A 264 6.86 37.22 21.28
CA LEU A 264 7.38 35.96 21.80
C LEU A 264 7.09 34.80 20.83
N ASP A 265 5.87 34.71 20.30
CA ASP A 265 5.48 33.72 19.29
C ASP A 265 6.29 33.91 18.00
N THR A 266 6.46 35.16 17.56
CA THR A 266 7.23 35.51 16.36
C THR A 266 8.69 35.14 16.52
N VAL A 267 9.29 35.44 17.66
CA VAL A 267 10.69 35.07 17.95
C VAL A 267 10.87 33.57 18.08
N ALA A 268 9.89 32.82 18.61
CA ALA A 268 9.95 31.37 18.60
C ALA A 268 9.98 30.81 17.16
N ILE A 269 9.24 31.42 16.23
CA ILE A 269 9.30 31.07 14.79
C ILE A 269 10.68 31.44 14.21
N ILE A 270 11.20 32.62 14.51
CA ILE A 270 12.52 33.08 14.06
C ILE A 270 13.61 32.11 14.57
N ASP A 271 13.66 31.81 15.87
CA ASP A 271 14.63 30.88 16.46
C ASP A 271 14.50 29.47 15.87
N CYS A 272 13.28 28.98 15.61
CA CYS A 272 13.09 27.72 14.91
C CYS A 272 13.68 27.71 13.49
N LEU A 273 13.51 28.81 12.73
CA LEU A 273 14.08 28.95 11.39
C LEU A 273 15.61 29.00 11.44
N PHE A 274 16.17 29.77 12.39
CA PHE A 274 17.61 29.88 12.57
C PHE A 274 18.23 28.58 13.08
N ALA A 275 17.58 27.84 13.98
CA ALA A 275 18.02 26.51 14.41
C ALA A 275 18.11 25.53 13.21
N LYS A 276 17.09 25.52 12.34
CA LYS A 276 17.10 24.74 11.09
C LYS A 276 18.23 25.18 10.16
N ALA A 277 18.45 26.48 10.03
CA ALA A 277 19.50 27.06 9.18
C ALA A 277 20.91 26.75 9.71
N GLU A 278 21.16 26.88 11.01
CA GLU A 278 22.44 26.56 11.63
C GLU A 278 22.78 25.08 11.53
N TRP A 279 21.81 24.21 11.81
CA TRP A 279 21.95 22.79 11.56
C TRP A 279 22.29 22.52 10.09
N GLY A 280 21.57 23.18 9.17
CA GLY A 280 21.82 23.06 7.74
C GLY A 280 23.22 23.50 7.33
N ALA A 281 23.69 24.65 7.82
CA ALA A 281 25.03 25.18 7.56
C ALA A 281 26.12 24.24 8.10
N TYR A 282 25.94 23.68 9.30
CA TYR A 282 26.88 22.73 9.89
C TYR A 282 26.99 21.41 9.09
N HIS A 283 25.90 21.00 8.45
CA HIS A 283 25.81 19.73 7.73
C HIS A 283 26.02 19.83 6.21
N ASP A 284 26.46 20.99 5.70
CA ASP A 284 26.56 21.29 4.26
C ASP A 284 25.26 20.91 3.53
N ALA A 285 24.13 21.35 4.10
CA ALA A 285 22.79 21.09 3.61
C ALA A 285 22.29 22.23 2.70
N VAL A 286 21.27 21.93 1.91
CA VAL A 286 20.63 22.88 0.98
C VAL A 286 19.13 22.87 1.15
N VAL A 287 18.50 24.02 0.92
CA VAL A 287 17.03 24.10 0.85
C VAL A 287 16.58 23.66 -0.53
N ALA A 288 15.66 22.70 -0.60
CA ALA A 288 15.21 22.14 -1.87
C ALA A 288 14.39 23.13 -2.70
N THR A 289 14.52 23.01 -4.02
CA THR A 289 13.62 23.66 -4.97
C THR A 289 12.39 22.77 -5.18
N LEU A 290 11.20 23.33 -4.96
CA LEU A 290 9.95 22.61 -5.12
C LEU A 290 9.60 22.43 -6.61
N THR A 291 9.32 21.20 -7.03
CA THR A 291 8.90 20.87 -8.41
C THR A 291 7.50 20.23 -8.40
N GLN A 292 6.93 19.98 -9.59
CA GLN A 292 5.64 19.28 -9.71
C GLN A 292 5.80 17.76 -9.81
N ASP A 293 6.90 17.30 -10.39
CA ASP A 293 7.04 15.92 -10.90
C ASP A 293 8.47 15.40 -10.86
N ARG A 294 9.41 16.04 -10.14
CA ARG A 294 10.82 15.64 -10.14
C ARG A 294 11.41 15.58 -8.74
N LEU A 295 12.01 14.44 -8.42
CA LEU A 295 12.92 14.28 -7.29
C LEU A 295 14.33 14.10 -7.83
N ASN A 296 15.22 15.03 -7.54
CA ASN A 296 16.63 14.99 -7.93
C ASN A 296 17.49 15.45 -6.75
N LEU A 297 18.14 14.48 -6.11
CA LEU A 297 18.97 14.71 -4.93
C LEU A 297 20.43 14.42 -5.31
N LYS A 298 21.24 15.46 -5.49
CA LYS A 298 22.65 15.30 -5.87
C LYS A 298 23.53 15.15 -4.63
N ASN A 299 24.33 14.09 -4.58
CA ASN A 299 25.25 13.80 -3.47
C ASN A 299 24.59 13.89 -2.08
N ALA A 300 23.36 13.39 -2.00
CA ALA A 300 22.58 13.35 -0.78
C ALA A 300 23.13 12.34 0.23
N ARG A 301 23.06 12.71 1.51
CA ARG A 301 23.56 11.98 2.67
C ARG A 301 22.41 11.78 3.65
N HIS A 302 22.41 10.65 4.35
CA HIS A 302 21.44 10.40 5.40
C HIS A 302 21.76 11.29 6.63
N PRO A 303 20.83 12.15 7.10
CA PRO A 303 21.13 13.17 8.12
C PRO A 303 21.46 12.60 9.51
N LEU A 304 20.99 11.38 9.80
CA LEU A 304 21.27 10.71 11.09
C LEU A 304 22.61 9.96 11.13
N ILE A 305 23.26 9.71 10.00
CA ILE A 305 24.54 9.01 9.94
C ILE A 305 25.67 10.04 10.10
N ASN A 306 26.77 9.65 10.75
CA ASN A 306 27.93 10.52 10.93
C ASN A 306 28.41 11.07 9.56
N PRO A 307 28.56 12.39 9.38
CA PRO A 307 29.01 13.00 8.12
C PRO A 307 30.34 12.45 7.59
N LYS A 308 31.21 11.92 8.46
CA LYS A 308 32.50 11.33 8.07
C LYS A 308 32.40 9.90 7.56
N GLU A 309 31.32 9.20 7.88
CA GLU A 309 31.11 7.78 7.54
C GLU A 309 30.06 7.61 6.44
N VAL A 310 29.10 8.53 6.36
CA VAL A 310 28.00 8.46 5.40
C VAL A 310 28.49 8.60 3.96
N VAL A 311 28.01 7.72 3.09
CA VAL A 311 28.31 7.76 1.66
C VAL A 311 27.28 8.64 0.96
N ALA A 312 27.74 9.68 0.27
CA ALA A 312 26.90 10.54 -0.55
C ALA A 312 26.47 9.83 -1.84
N ASN A 313 25.18 9.90 -2.16
CA ASN A 313 24.59 9.26 -3.33
C ASN A 313 23.72 10.22 -4.11
N THR A 314 23.62 10.03 -5.43
CA THR A 314 22.72 10.81 -6.27
C THR A 314 21.47 9.99 -6.60
N TYR A 315 20.29 10.54 -6.34
CA TYR A 315 19.01 9.87 -6.57
C TYR A 315 18.17 10.69 -7.55
N LYS A 316 17.64 10.04 -8.60
CA LYS A 316 16.76 10.68 -9.58
C LYS A 316 15.48 9.87 -9.78
N LEU A 317 14.34 10.53 -9.58
CA LEU A 317 13.02 10.05 -9.94
C LEU A 317 12.32 11.16 -10.72
N THR A 318 12.33 11.02 -12.04
CA THR A 318 11.84 12.02 -12.99
C THR A 318 11.17 11.33 -14.18
N PRO A 319 10.14 11.91 -14.80
CA PRO A 319 9.49 11.34 -15.97
C PRO A 319 10.50 10.99 -17.08
N PRO A 320 10.31 9.88 -17.83
CA PRO A 320 9.16 8.98 -17.78
C PRO A 320 9.12 8.04 -16.57
N HIS A 321 10.20 7.94 -15.78
CA HIS A 321 10.25 7.06 -14.62
C HIS A 321 9.41 7.62 -13.47
N LYS A 322 8.42 6.85 -13.02
CA LYS A 322 7.62 7.13 -11.81
C LYS A 322 7.91 6.17 -10.67
N MET A 323 8.57 5.07 -10.97
CA MET A 323 8.92 4.03 -10.01
C MET A 323 10.43 3.81 -9.98
N ILE A 324 11.02 3.66 -8.79
CA ILE A 324 12.37 3.13 -8.61
C ILE A 324 12.28 1.77 -7.94
N LEU A 325 12.95 0.78 -8.53
CA LEU A 325 13.14 -0.54 -7.92
C LEU A 325 14.62 -0.74 -7.55
N ILE A 326 14.92 -0.67 -6.24
CA ILE A 326 16.27 -0.80 -5.69
C ILE A 326 16.53 -2.25 -5.30
N SER A 327 17.59 -2.83 -5.86
CA SER A 327 17.99 -4.20 -5.61
C SER A 327 19.41 -4.33 -5.02
N GLY A 328 19.76 -5.51 -4.51
CA GLY A 328 21.08 -5.78 -3.92
C GLY A 328 20.99 -6.51 -2.57
N PRO A 329 22.12 -6.83 -1.92
CA PRO A 329 22.15 -7.47 -0.61
C PRO A 329 21.54 -6.57 0.48
N ASN A 330 20.98 -7.14 1.55
CA ASN A 330 20.34 -6.37 2.64
C ASN A 330 21.34 -5.45 3.35
N THR A 331 22.57 -5.90 3.50
CA THR A 331 23.69 -5.11 4.05
C THR A 331 24.19 -4.00 3.12
N GLY A 332 23.71 -3.93 1.87
CA GLY A 332 24.18 -2.98 0.86
C GLY A 332 23.67 -1.54 1.02
N GLY A 333 22.71 -1.29 1.91
CA GLY A 333 22.17 0.05 2.16
C GLY A 333 20.88 0.40 1.40
N LYS A 334 20.11 -0.59 0.91
CA LYS A 334 18.83 -0.36 0.22
C LYS A 334 17.86 0.47 1.06
N SER A 335 17.62 0.07 2.30
CA SER A 335 16.74 0.77 3.24
C SER A 335 17.26 2.17 3.58
N VAL A 336 18.58 2.37 3.64
CA VAL A 336 19.19 3.69 3.87
C VAL A 336 18.94 4.62 2.68
N SER A 337 19.07 4.14 1.44
CA SER A 337 18.72 4.92 0.24
C SER A 337 17.24 5.29 0.20
N LEU A 338 16.35 4.33 0.48
CA LEU A 338 14.91 4.58 0.57
C LEU A 338 14.58 5.61 1.65
N LYS A 339 15.14 5.46 2.86
CA LYS A 339 14.96 6.42 3.96
C LYS A 339 15.52 7.79 3.62
N THR A 340 16.67 7.88 2.95
CA THR A 340 17.28 9.17 2.55
C THR A 340 16.37 9.95 1.61
N MET A 341 15.78 9.29 0.60
CA MET A 341 14.83 9.94 -0.31
C MET A 341 13.54 10.34 0.41
N GLY A 342 12.98 9.45 1.25
CA GLY A 342 11.77 9.73 2.03
C GLY A 342 11.94 10.87 3.03
N LEU A 343 13.04 10.88 3.78
CA LEU A 343 13.41 11.95 4.71
C LEU A 343 13.59 13.27 3.98
N SER A 344 14.24 13.26 2.81
CA SER A 344 14.44 14.48 2.01
C SER A 344 13.09 15.11 1.60
N ILE A 345 12.10 14.27 1.26
CA ILE A 345 10.73 14.73 0.98
C ILE A 345 10.08 15.31 2.24
N LEU A 346 10.11 14.59 3.38
CA LEU A 346 9.54 15.08 4.63
C LEU A 346 10.18 16.40 5.10
N MET A 347 11.50 16.48 5.05
CA MET A 347 12.25 17.67 5.42
C MET A 347 11.88 18.85 4.53
N THR A 348 11.73 18.64 3.22
CA THR A 348 11.25 19.69 2.30
C THR A 348 9.86 20.19 2.69
N LEU A 349 8.92 19.26 2.91
CA LEU A 349 7.54 19.58 3.28
C LEU A 349 7.42 20.25 4.66
N ALA A 350 8.47 20.12 5.49
CA ALA A 350 8.60 20.72 6.82
C ALA A 350 9.45 22.01 6.83
N GLY A 351 9.91 22.48 5.67
CA GLY A 351 10.77 23.66 5.56
C GLY A 351 12.18 23.47 6.15
N CYS A 352 12.68 22.24 6.21
CA CYS A 352 14.02 21.92 6.71
C CYS A 352 15.04 21.80 5.55
N PRO A 353 16.29 22.24 5.74
CA PRO A 353 17.39 21.97 4.81
C PRO A 353 17.67 20.46 4.68
N ILE A 354 18.21 20.02 3.54
CA ILE A 354 18.50 18.61 3.22
C ILE A 354 20.01 18.46 3.03
N CYS A 355 20.61 17.43 3.64
CA CYS A 355 22.03 17.12 3.45
C CYS A 355 22.33 16.63 2.03
N ALA A 356 22.49 17.54 1.08
CA ALA A 356 22.77 17.28 -0.33
C ALA A 356 23.53 18.45 -0.94
N GLU A 357 24.17 18.24 -2.09
CA GLU A 357 24.81 19.34 -2.85
C GLU A 357 23.78 20.19 -3.59
N SER A 358 22.74 19.55 -4.13
CA SER A 358 21.58 20.22 -4.71
C SER A 358 20.35 19.32 -4.56
N ALA A 359 19.18 19.91 -4.35
CA ALA A 359 17.94 19.17 -4.17
C ALA A 359 16.79 19.81 -4.93
N GLU A 360 16.16 19.03 -5.79
CA GLU A 360 14.83 19.29 -6.35
C GLU A 360 13.89 18.23 -5.80
N VAL A 361 12.76 18.66 -5.23
CA VAL A 361 11.82 17.76 -4.57
C VAL A 361 10.43 18.08 -5.05
N MET A 362 9.71 17.05 -5.47
CA MET A 362 8.35 17.19 -5.95
C MET A 362 7.37 17.46 -4.81
N LEU A 363 6.37 18.29 -5.08
CA LEU A 363 5.22 18.42 -4.19
C LEU A 363 4.34 17.17 -4.32
N VAL A 364 4.13 16.49 -3.21
CA VAL A 364 3.21 15.35 -3.11
C VAL A 364 1.98 15.74 -2.30
N ASP A 365 0.86 15.05 -2.52
CA ASP A 365 -0.35 15.23 -1.70
C ASP A 365 -0.33 14.34 -0.46
N GLN A 366 0.30 13.17 -0.54
CA GLN A 366 0.49 12.21 0.54
C GLN A 366 1.81 11.42 0.40
N LEU A 367 2.41 11.09 1.54
CA LEU A 367 3.56 10.20 1.65
C LEU A 367 3.16 8.95 2.44
N PHE A 368 3.21 7.80 1.77
CA PHE A 368 2.97 6.49 2.37
C PHE A 368 4.30 5.77 2.59
N VAL A 369 4.44 5.15 3.76
CA VAL A 369 5.69 4.49 4.16
C VAL A 369 5.36 3.12 4.74
N ASP A 370 5.88 2.10 4.08
CA ASP A 370 5.89 0.74 4.57
C ASP A 370 7.32 0.26 4.75
N ILE A 371 7.89 0.57 5.91
CA ILE A 371 9.23 0.19 6.36
C ILE A 371 9.04 -0.49 7.72
N GLY A 372 9.46 -1.75 7.84
CA GLY A 372 9.26 -2.55 9.05
C GLY A 372 10.57 -2.98 9.71
N ASP A 373 10.57 -3.04 11.05
CA ASP A 373 11.65 -3.67 11.82
C ASP A 373 11.48 -5.19 11.79
N GLN A 374 12.43 -5.88 11.13
CA GLN A 374 12.43 -7.34 10.98
C GLN A 374 12.79 -8.11 12.27
N GLN A 375 12.90 -7.46 13.43
CA GLN A 375 13.61 -8.03 14.60
C GLN A 375 12.75 -8.39 15.83
N SER A 376 11.43 -8.13 15.85
CA SER A 376 10.60 -8.56 17.00
C SER A 376 10.03 -9.96 16.80
N ILE A 377 10.59 -10.94 17.53
CA ILE A 377 10.24 -12.37 17.50
C ILE A 377 8.77 -12.66 17.89
N GLU A 378 8.11 -11.76 18.63
CA GLU A 378 6.72 -11.91 19.08
C GLU A 378 5.65 -11.61 18.01
N LYS A 379 6.05 -11.15 16.81
CA LYS A 379 5.15 -10.53 15.82
C LYS A 379 5.06 -11.20 14.45
N SER A 380 5.61 -12.40 14.24
CA SER A 380 5.73 -12.97 12.88
C SER A 380 4.41 -13.15 12.09
N LEU A 381 3.25 -13.36 12.73
CA LEU A 381 1.93 -13.33 12.07
C LEU A 381 1.34 -11.91 11.92
N SER A 382 1.73 -11.00 12.80
CA SER A 382 1.27 -9.61 12.80
C SER A 382 2.01 -8.73 11.79
N SER A 383 3.24 -9.09 11.39
CA SER A 383 4.05 -8.27 10.48
C SER A 383 3.51 -8.29 9.06
N PHE A 384 3.31 -9.48 8.45
CA PHE A 384 2.73 -9.57 7.09
C PHE A 384 1.32 -8.97 7.04
N SER A 385 0.51 -9.25 8.06
CA SER A 385 -0.83 -8.67 8.20
C SER A 385 -0.79 -7.14 8.31
N ALA A 386 0.18 -6.57 9.03
CA ALA A 386 0.37 -5.12 9.14
C ALA A 386 0.85 -4.48 7.83
N HIS A 387 1.70 -5.17 7.06
CA HIS A 387 2.07 -4.76 5.69
C HIS A 387 0.83 -4.74 4.79
N MET A 388 0.01 -5.79 4.82
CA MET A 388 -1.22 -5.85 4.02
C MET A 388 -2.28 -4.83 4.45
N GLU A 389 -2.41 -4.56 5.75
CA GLU A 389 -3.27 -3.49 6.25
C GLU A 389 -2.77 -2.12 5.79
N THR A 390 -1.45 -1.91 5.79
CA THR A 390 -0.83 -0.70 5.24
C THR A 390 -1.14 -0.59 3.74
N MET A 391 -0.92 -1.64 2.95
CA MET A 391 -1.21 -1.65 1.51
C MET A 391 -2.70 -1.40 1.21
N THR A 392 -3.61 -1.94 2.03
CA THR A 392 -5.05 -1.69 1.91
C THR A 392 -5.37 -0.21 2.12
N LYS A 393 -4.74 0.44 3.10
CA LYS A 393 -4.89 1.88 3.34
C LYS A 393 -4.29 2.72 2.20
N VAL A 394 -3.11 2.36 1.71
CA VAL A 394 -2.46 3.03 0.59
C VAL A 394 -3.33 2.94 -0.66
N ASN A 395 -3.81 1.75 -1.03
CA ASN A 395 -4.70 1.53 -2.17
C ASN A 395 -5.96 2.42 -2.11
N ALA A 396 -6.57 2.57 -0.92
CA ALA A 396 -7.77 3.38 -0.77
C ALA A 396 -7.57 4.90 -0.90
N GLN A 397 -6.33 5.40 -0.76
CA GLN A 397 -6.05 6.84 -0.62
C GLN A 397 -5.03 7.38 -1.62
N ALA A 398 -4.20 6.52 -2.22
CA ALA A 398 -3.14 6.93 -3.12
C ALA A 398 -3.70 7.55 -4.41
N THR A 399 -3.07 8.65 -4.81
CA THR A 399 -3.39 9.35 -6.06
C THR A 399 -2.15 9.38 -6.96
N SER A 400 -2.30 9.90 -8.18
CA SER A 400 -1.17 10.12 -9.10
C SER A 400 -0.15 11.16 -8.64
N LYS A 401 -0.45 11.90 -7.56
CA LYS A 401 0.46 12.85 -6.89
C LYS A 401 1.02 12.33 -5.57
N SER A 402 0.59 11.16 -5.13
CA SER A 402 1.10 10.54 -3.91
C SER A 402 2.42 9.82 -4.17
N ILE A 403 3.24 9.70 -3.14
CA ILE A 403 4.45 8.87 -3.18
C ILE A 403 4.38 7.74 -2.14
N VAL A 404 4.79 6.54 -2.56
CA VAL A 404 4.77 5.32 -1.76
C VAL A 404 6.20 4.79 -1.61
N LEU A 405 6.65 4.61 -0.38
CA LEU A 405 7.93 3.99 -0.05
C LEU A 405 7.70 2.58 0.49
N LEU A 406 8.27 1.58 -0.17
CA LEU A 406 8.08 0.16 0.13
C LEU A 406 9.43 -0.51 0.41
N ASP A 407 9.68 -0.97 1.63
CA ASP A 407 10.89 -1.70 1.97
C ASP A 407 10.65 -3.21 1.97
N GLU A 408 11.42 -3.94 1.16
CA GLU A 408 11.38 -5.39 1.02
C GLU A 408 9.98 -5.97 0.82
N LEU A 409 9.26 -5.42 -0.18
CA LEU A 409 7.89 -5.81 -0.50
C LEU A 409 7.78 -7.33 -0.75
N GLY A 410 6.87 -7.98 -0.01
CA GLY A 410 6.57 -9.43 -0.15
C GLY A 410 7.58 -10.37 0.54
N SER A 411 8.55 -9.85 1.29
CA SER A 411 9.64 -10.64 1.93
C SER A 411 9.21 -11.55 3.08
N GLN A 412 8.03 -11.35 3.65
CA GLN A 412 7.59 -12.00 4.90
C GLN A 412 6.69 -13.22 4.67
N THR A 413 6.55 -13.69 3.42
CA THR A 413 5.74 -14.87 3.06
C THR A 413 6.55 -15.82 2.18
N ASP A 414 5.93 -16.88 1.67
CA ASP A 414 6.53 -17.76 0.67
C ASP A 414 7.11 -16.92 -0.49
N PRO A 415 8.36 -17.14 -0.92
CA PRO A 415 9.00 -16.30 -1.93
C PRO A 415 8.23 -16.23 -3.26
N LEU A 416 7.57 -17.30 -3.70
CA LEU A 416 6.82 -17.29 -4.97
C LEU A 416 5.53 -16.49 -4.84
N GLU A 417 4.82 -16.66 -3.72
CA GLU A 417 3.62 -15.87 -3.42
C GLU A 417 3.98 -14.39 -3.21
N GLY A 418 5.04 -14.12 -2.46
CA GLY A 418 5.56 -12.78 -2.19
C GLY A 418 6.00 -12.06 -3.44
N GLU A 419 6.73 -12.73 -4.34
CA GLU A 419 7.11 -12.18 -5.65
C GLU A 419 5.87 -11.82 -6.49
N SER A 420 4.91 -12.73 -6.58
CA SER A 420 3.71 -12.56 -7.40
C SER A 420 2.82 -11.42 -6.87
N LEU A 421 2.65 -11.36 -5.56
CA LEU A 421 1.89 -10.32 -4.87
C LEU A 421 2.56 -8.95 -5.05
N SER A 422 3.88 -8.88 -4.88
CA SER A 422 4.63 -7.64 -5.06
C SER A 422 4.51 -7.10 -6.49
N MET A 423 4.60 -7.95 -7.51
CA MET A 423 4.38 -7.52 -8.91
C MET A 423 2.98 -6.96 -9.11
N ALA A 424 1.94 -7.65 -8.61
CA ALA A 424 0.55 -7.18 -8.73
C ALA A 424 0.31 -5.84 -8.01
N ILE A 425 0.92 -5.63 -6.83
CA ILE A 425 0.86 -4.35 -6.11
C ILE A 425 1.55 -3.24 -6.90
N LEU A 426 2.73 -3.51 -7.47
CA LEU A 426 3.46 -2.53 -8.28
C LEU A 426 2.69 -2.19 -9.57
N ASP A 427 2.10 -3.16 -10.25
CA ASP A 427 1.24 -2.93 -11.42
C ASP A 427 0.05 -2.03 -11.06
N HIS A 428 -0.65 -2.33 -9.96
CA HIS A 428 -1.75 -1.51 -9.49
C HIS A 428 -1.32 -0.05 -9.23
N PHE A 429 -0.19 0.16 -8.55
CA PHE A 429 0.33 1.51 -8.30
C PHE A 429 0.75 2.25 -9.58
N ARG A 430 1.21 1.52 -10.61
CA ARG A 430 1.46 2.09 -11.94
C ARG A 430 0.16 2.49 -12.64
N ASP A 431 -0.88 1.66 -12.56
CA ASP A 431 -2.21 1.96 -13.13
C ASP A 431 -2.83 3.22 -12.48
N VAL A 432 -2.67 3.39 -11.17
CA VAL A 432 -3.04 4.62 -10.45
C VAL A 432 -2.15 5.81 -10.85
N GLY A 433 -0.93 5.54 -11.32
CA GLY A 433 0.04 6.54 -11.77
C GLY A 433 0.75 7.27 -10.62
N CYS A 434 0.81 6.65 -9.44
CA CYS A 434 1.49 7.19 -8.26
C CYS A 434 3.01 7.04 -8.37
N TRP A 435 3.74 7.76 -7.51
CA TRP A 435 5.20 7.68 -7.43
C TRP A 435 5.60 6.58 -6.45
N VAL A 436 6.56 5.74 -6.82
CA VAL A 436 6.93 4.59 -5.98
C VAL A 436 8.44 4.48 -5.85
N ILE A 437 8.92 4.24 -4.64
CA ILE A 437 10.30 3.83 -4.38
C ILE A 437 10.22 2.52 -3.60
N ALA A 438 10.61 1.44 -4.25
CA ALA A 438 10.55 0.10 -3.67
C ALA A 438 11.93 -0.52 -3.56
N THR A 439 12.21 -1.25 -2.49
CA THR A 439 13.38 -2.13 -2.39
C THR A 439 12.95 -3.58 -2.53
N THR A 440 13.82 -4.41 -3.11
CA THR A 440 13.56 -5.83 -3.23
C THR A 440 14.84 -6.67 -3.17
N HIS A 441 14.70 -7.90 -2.69
CA HIS A 441 15.71 -8.95 -2.81
C HIS A 441 15.31 -10.02 -3.84
N PHE A 442 14.08 -9.94 -4.37
CA PHE A 442 13.53 -10.91 -5.30
C PHE A 442 14.11 -10.77 -6.71
N SER A 443 14.39 -11.90 -7.35
CA SER A 443 15.07 -11.90 -8.65
C SER A 443 14.09 -11.69 -9.81
N ARG A 444 12.83 -12.16 -9.69
CA ARG A 444 11.81 -11.90 -10.72
C ARG A 444 11.41 -10.42 -10.79
N LEU A 445 11.37 -9.73 -9.65
CA LEU A 445 11.07 -8.29 -9.61
C LEU A 445 12.12 -7.47 -10.38
N LYS A 446 13.39 -7.88 -10.38
CA LYS A 446 14.43 -7.25 -11.21
C LYS A 446 14.12 -7.35 -12.70
N LYS A 447 13.65 -8.52 -13.15
CA LYS A 447 13.23 -8.75 -14.55
C LYS A 447 11.96 -7.96 -14.87
N TYR A 448 10.97 -7.97 -13.99
CA TYR A 448 9.76 -7.15 -14.09
C TYR A 448 10.11 -5.66 -14.32
N GLY A 449 11.05 -5.11 -13.54
CA GLY A 449 11.50 -3.72 -13.74
C GLY A 449 12.09 -3.44 -15.12
N THR A 450 12.69 -4.42 -15.80
CA THR A 450 13.26 -4.22 -17.15
C THR A 450 12.21 -4.23 -18.26
N GLN A 451 10.99 -4.69 -17.97
CA GLN A 451 9.92 -4.83 -18.96
C GLN A 451 9.16 -3.52 -19.20
N TYR A 452 9.33 -2.52 -18.33
CA TYR A 452 8.53 -1.31 -18.31
C TYR A 452 9.41 -0.05 -18.31
N GLU A 453 9.16 0.86 -19.26
CA GLU A 453 9.97 2.08 -19.45
C GLU A 453 9.76 3.14 -18.34
N ASP A 454 8.68 3.05 -17.58
CA ASP A 454 8.34 3.94 -16.46
C ASP A 454 8.95 3.48 -15.11
N ILE A 455 9.72 2.39 -15.11
CA ILE A 455 10.41 1.84 -13.94
C ILE A 455 11.93 2.02 -14.09
N LEU A 456 12.52 2.80 -13.19
CA LEU A 456 13.97 2.90 -13.04
C LEU A 456 14.48 1.76 -12.16
N ILE A 457 15.38 0.93 -12.71
CA ILE A 457 16.08 -0.08 -11.92
C ILE A 457 17.32 0.55 -11.30
N ALA A 458 17.53 0.29 -10.02
CA ALA A 458 18.75 0.65 -9.33
C ALA A 458 19.29 -0.52 -8.50
N SER A 459 20.56 -0.43 -8.14
CA SER A 459 21.18 -1.34 -7.20
C SER A 459 22.16 -0.64 -6.27
N VAL A 460 22.40 -1.27 -5.12
CA VAL A 460 23.46 -0.87 -4.20
C VAL A 460 24.70 -1.74 -4.42
N GLU A 461 25.84 -1.08 -4.55
CA GLU A 461 27.13 -1.70 -4.85
C GLU A 461 27.70 -2.43 -3.61
N PHE A 462 28.28 -3.61 -3.84
CA PHE A 462 28.89 -4.44 -2.80
C PHE A 462 30.30 -4.83 -3.22
N ASP A 463 31.28 -4.52 -2.38
CA ASP A 463 32.68 -4.84 -2.67
C ASP A 463 32.96 -6.31 -2.31
N LEU A 464 33.01 -7.15 -3.34
CA LEU A 464 33.35 -8.57 -3.22
C LEU A 464 34.81 -8.81 -2.82
N GLN A 465 35.71 -7.85 -3.08
CA GLN A 465 37.12 -7.94 -2.72
C GLN A 465 37.36 -7.69 -1.24
N ASN A 466 36.55 -6.87 -0.58
CA ASN A 466 36.70 -6.59 0.85
C ASN A 466 35.57 -7.17 1.72
N LEU A 467 34.55 -7.78 1.09
CA LEU A 467 33.31 -8.24 1.73
C LEU A 467 32.60 -7.14 2.53
N LYS A 468 32.66 -5.90 2.03
CA LYS A 468 32.04 -4.76 2.69
C LYS A 468 31.04 -4.09 1.74
N PRO A 469 29.87 -3.67 2.23
CA PRO A 469 29.00 -2.82 1.44
C PRO A 469 29.72 -1.50 1.16
N THR A 470 29.66 -1.02 -0.08
CA THR A 470 30.21 0.32 -0.42
C THR A 470 29.16 1.40 -0.22
N TYR A 471 27.90 1.01 0.00
CA TYR A 471 26.73 1.89 0.13
C TYR A 471 26.53 2.83 -1.05
N ARG A 472 27.13 2.53 -2.22
CA ARG A 472 26.98 3.34 -3.43
C ARG A 472 25.74 2.89 -4.21
N TYR A 473 24.88 3.85 -4.50
CA TYR A 473 23.70 3.69 -5.33
C TYR A 473 24.06 3.82 -6.82
N ARG A 474 23.58 2.88 -7.65
CA ARG A 474 23.82 2.83 -9.10
C ARG A 474 22.51 2.64 -9.86
N GLU A 475 22.20 3.57 -10.74
CA GLU A 475 21.06 3.52 -11.65
C GLU A 475 21.38 2.64 -12.86
N ASN A 476 20.37 2.00 -13.43
CA ASN A 476 20.46 1.14 -14.62
C ASN A 476 21.43 -0.05 -14.49
N VAL A 477 21.74 -0.45 -13.27
CA VAL A 477 22.58 -1.61 -12.97
C VAL A 477 21.76 -2.63 -12.20
N MET A 478 21.69 -3.85 -12.72
CA MET A 478 21.08 -4.99 -12.04
C MET A 478 22.08 -5.55 -11.03
N GLY A 479 21.77 -5.48 -9.74
CA GLY A 479 22.64 -6.02 -8.70
C GLY A 479 22.60 -7.56 -8.67
N GLU A 480 23.77 -8.20 -8.64
CA GLU A 480 23.86 -9.65 -8.47
C GLU A 480 23.70 -10.07 -7.00
N SER A 481 22.97 -11.18 -6.77
CA SER A 481 22.86 -11.79 -5.44
C SER A 481 24.12 -12.61 -5.15
N ASN A 482 25.13 -11.97 -4.56
CA ASN A 482 26.47 -12.54 -4.36
C ASN A 482 26.62 -13.51 -3.17
N ALA A 483 25.55 -14.21 -2.78
CA ALA A 483 25.52 -15.04 -1.58
C ALA A 483 26.61 -16.13 -1.56
N PHE A 484 26.86 -16.79 -2.69
CA PHE A 484 27.87 -17.85 -2.79
C PHE A 484 29.31 -17.31 -2.72
N ALA A 485 29.57 -16.14 -3.32
CA ALA A 485 30.89 -15.49 -3.24
C ALA A 485 31.21 -15.04 -1.82
N ILE A 486 30.20 -14.53 -1.09
CA ILE A 486 30.31 -14.18 0.33
C ILE A 486 30.55 -15.43 1.17
N ALA A 487 29.75 -16.49 0.99
CA ALA A 487 29.89 -17.75 1.73
C ALA A 487 31.28 -18.39 1.55
N LYS A 488 31.80 -18.44 0.31
CA LYS A 488 33.15 -18.96 0.00
C LYS A 488 34.23 -18.25 0.79
N ARG A 489 34.10 -16.93 0.90
CA ARG A 489 35.12 -16.08 1.49
C ARG A 489 35.01 -15.96 3.00
N LEU A 490 33.83 -16.22 3.57
CA LEU A 490 33.63 -16.43 5.01
C LEU A 490 34.12 -17.81 5.49
N GLY A 491 34.66 -18.64 4.59
CA GLY A 491 35.27 -19.93 4.93
C GLY A 491 34.31 -21.12 4.86
N LEU A 492 33.13 -20.97 4.24
CA LEU A 492 32.28 -22.13 3.94
C LEU A 492 33.01 -23.06 2.96
N GLN A 493 33.02 -24.35 3.27
CA GLN A 493 33.75 -25.34 2.49
C GLN A 493 33.29 -25.36 1.03
N ALA A 494 34.26 -25.49 0.10
CA ALA A 494 34.00 -25.38 -1.33
C ALA A 494 33.01 -26.44 -1.84
N ASP A 495 33.03 -27.64 -1.26
CA ASP A 495 32.10 -28.74 -1.59
C ASP A 495 30.64 -28.42 -1.25
N ILE A 496 30.38 -27.63 -0.19
CA ILE A 496 29.03 -27.17 0.17
C ILE A 496 28.55 -26.14 -0.86
N ILE A 497 29.44 -25.25 -1.29
CA ILE A 497 29.13 -24.20 -2.27
C ILE A 497 28.90 -24.80 -3.65
N ASP A 498 29.74 -25.75 -4.05
CA ASP A 498 29.61 -26.46 -5.32
C ASP A 498 28.30 -27.26 -5.36
N ARG A 499 27.90 -27.89 -4.25
CA ARG A 499 26.58 -28.52 -4.11
C ARG A 499 25.44 -27.52 -4.20
N ALA A 500 25.52 -26.39 -3.49
CA ALA A 500 24.51 -25.34 -3.56
C ALA A 500 24.38 -24.74 -4.97
N PHE A 501 25.49 -24.61 -5.70
CA PHE A 501 25.49 -24.16 -7.09
C PHE A 501 24.83 -25.18 -8.03
N LYS A 502 25.10 -26.48 -7.84
CA LYS A 502 24.41 -27.55 -8.57
C LYS A 502 22.90 -27.52 -8.34
N TYR A 503 22.45 -27.40 -7.08
CA TYR A 503 21.01 -27.31 -6.79
C TYR A 503 20.33 -26.12 -7.46
N LYS A 504 21.01 -24.96 -7.53
CA LYS A 504 20.50 -23.79 -8.26
C LYS A 504 20.40 -24.05 -9.76
N GLN A 505 21.40 -24.71 -10.37
CA GLN A 505 21.38 -25.04 -11.79
C GLN A 505 20.35 -26.11 -12.14
N GLU A 506 20.24 -27.17 -11.34
CA GLU A 506 19.25 -28.25 -11.53
C GLU A 506 17.82 -27.68 -11.51
N GLY A 507 17.51 -26.81 -10.55
CA GLY A 507 16.21 -26.13 -10.49
C GLY A 507 15.93 -25.17 -11.67
N GLN A 508 16.97 -24.57 -12.28
CA GLN A 508 16.82 -23.77 -13.51
C GLN A 508 16.62 -24.65 -14.75
N TYR A 509 17.39 -25.73 -14.88
CA TYR A 509 17.27 -26.68 -15.98
C TYR A 509 15.91 -27.38 -16.02
N GLU A 510 15.37 -27.79 -14.87
CA GLU A 510 14.04 -28.39 -14.80
C GLU A 510 12.95 -27.42 -15.28
N ALA A 511 13.07 -26.13 -14.95
CA ALA A 511 12.14 -25.10 -15.39
C ALA A 511 12.25 -24.82 -16.91
N ASP A 512 13.47 -24.66 -17.42
CA ASP A 512 13.72 -24.39 -18.85
C ASP A 512 13.29 -25.59 -19.72
N HIS A 513 13.57 -26.82 -19.30
CA HIS A 513 13.14 -28.04 -19.99
C HIS A 513 11.61 -28.19 -20.00
N LEU A 514 10.93 -27.80 -18.90
CA LEU A 514 9.48 -27.81 -18.85
C LEU A 514 8.87 -26.77 -19.81
N LEU A 515 9.53 -25.61 -19.96
CA LEU A 515 9.16 -24.56 -20.90
C LEU A 515 9.31 -25.02 -22.36
N GLU A 516 10.41 -25.68 -22.70
CA GLU A 516 10.65 -26.26 -24.03
C GLU A 516 9.58 -27.29 -24.40
N ILE A 517 9.19 -28.15 -23.45
CA ILE A 517 8.08 -29.10 -23.63
C ILE A 517 6.74 -28.37 -23.86
N LEU A 518 6.49 -27.29 -23.13
CA LEU A 518 5.27 -26.48 -23.26
C LEU A 518 5.21 -25.79 -24.63
N GLU A 519 6.30 -25.16 -25.07
CA GLU A 519 6.40 -24.51 -26.38
C GLU A 519 6.23 -25.52 -27.52
N ALA A 520 6.82 -26.71 -27.41
CA ALA A 520 6.64 -27.79 -28.37
C ALA A 520 5.17 -28.21 -28.47
N LYS A 521 4.46 -28.32 -27.34
CA LYS A 521 3.03 -28.66 -27.29
C LYS A 521 2.13 -27.55 -27.83
N ILE A 522 2.46 -26.29 -27.55
CA ILE A 522 1.71 -25.13 -28.10
C ILE A 522 1.84 -25.12 -29.62
N ASN A 523 3.06 -25.27 -30.15
CA ASN A 523 3.29 -25.35 -31.59
C ASN A 523 2.62 -26.56 -32.24
N GLU A 524 2.56 -27.70 -31.55
CA GLU A 524 1.83 -28.90 -32.01
C GLU A 524 0.32 -28.64 -32.07
N GLN A 525 -0.24 -28.01 -31.04
CA GLN A 525 -1.65 -27.62 -31.01
C GLN A 525 -1.98 -26.63 -32.14
N ASP A 526 -1.18 -25.59 -32.35
CA ASP A 526 -1.40 -24.60 -33.42
C ASP A 526 -1.38 -25.25 -34.81
N LYS A 527 -0.47 -26.21 -35.03
CA LYS A 527 -0.45 -26.99 -36.28
C LYS A 527 -1.71 -27.82 -36.45
N LEU A 528 -2.15 -28.51 -35.40
CA LEU A 528 -3.38 -29.31 -35.42
C LEU A 528 -4.62 -28.43 -35.66
N GLU A 529 -4.68 -27.23 -35.08
CA GLU A 529 -5.76 -26.28 -35.35
C GLU A 529 -5.78 -25.81 -36.80
N GLN A 530 -4.61 -25.51 -37.39
CA GLN A 530 -4.49 -25.15 -38.80
C GLN A 530 -4.88 -26.30 -39.74
N GLU A 531 -4.50 -27.53 -39.41
CA GLU A 531 -4.91 -28.73 -40.16
C GLU A 531 -6.41 -28.96 -40.08
N LEU A 532 -6.99 -28.84 -38.88
CA LEU A 532 -8.43 -28.94 -38.65
C LEU A 532 -9.21 -27.87 -39.44
N LEU A 533 -8.68 -26.65 -39.53
CA LEU A 533 -9.29 -25.57 -40.30
C LEU A 533 -9.31 -25.89 -41.80
N LYS A 534 -8.19 -26.40 -42.34
CA LYS A 534 -8.10 -26.83 -43.74
C LYS A 534 -9.04 -27.99 -44.05
N GLU A 535 -9.15 -28.97 -43.16
CA GLU A 535 -10.11 -30.07 -43.31
C GLU A 535 -11.56 -29.57 -43.29
N LYS A 536 -11.91 -28.64 -42.40
CA LYS A 536 -13.24 -28.03 -42.37
C LYS A 536 -13.57 -27.31 -43.67
N GLU A 537 -12.65 -26.53 -44.21
CA GLU A 537 -12.83 -25.85 -45.51
C GLU A 537 -12.99 -26.85 -46.66
N ALA A 538 -12.20 -27.92 -46.68
CA ALA A 538 -12.33 -28.99 -47.68
C ALA A 538 -13.70 -29.69 -47.61
N ILE A 539 -14.19 -29.96 -46.38
CA ILE A 539 -15.51 -30.55 -46.16
C ILE A 539 -16.62 -29.60 -46.60
N GLU A 540 -16.51 -28.30 -46.33
CA GLU A 540 -17.50 -27.31 -46.82
C GLU A 540 -17.55 -27.26 -48.34
N ASN A 541 -16.40 -27.25 -49.01
CA ASN A 541 -16.34 -27.23 -50.47
C ASN A 541 -16.94 -28.50 -51.08
N LEU A 542 -16.62 -29.68 -50.53
CA LEU A 542 -17.24 -30.94 -50.94
C LEU A 542 -18.76 -30.94 -50.74
N LYS A 543 -19.26 -30.35 -49.64
CA LYS A 543 -20.70 -30.19 -49.41
C LYS A 543 -21.35 -29.27 -50.45
N ARG A 544 -20.72 -28.14 -50.78
CA ARG A 544 -21.22 -27.22 -51.81
C ARG A 544 -21.29 -27.90 -53.18
N ASP A 545 -20.25 -28.64 -53.57
CA ASP A 545 -20.20 -29.37 -54.84
C ASP A 545 -21.25 -30.47 -54.92
N ALA A 546 -21.44 -31.22 -53.83
CA ALA A 546 -22.48 -32.24 -53.74
C ALA A 546 -23.89 -31.63 -53.88
N LEU A 547 -24.14 -30.49 -53.23
CA LEU A 547 -25.42 -29.79 -53.32
C LEU A 547 -25.68 -29.22 -54.73
N MET A 548 -24.65 -28.69 -55.38
CA MET A 548 -24.74 -28.22 -56.78
C MET A 548 -25.06 -29.36 -57.74
N LYS A 549 -24.39 -30.51 -57.59
CA LYS A 549 -24.70 -31.71 -58.38
C LYS A 549 -26.12 -32.22 -58.13
N GLN A 550 -26.57 -32.23 -56.87
CA GLN A 550 -27.93 -32.63 -56.53
C GLN A 550 -28.97 -31.72 -57.22
N LYS A 551 -28.81 -30.40 -57.13
CA LYS A 551 -29.71 -29.45 -57.80
C LYS A 551 -29.71 -29.60 -59.32
N ALA A 552 -28.55 -29.86 -59.93
CA ALA A 552 -28.46 -30.09 -61.37
C ALA A 552 -29.20 -31.37 -61.80
N LEU A 553 -29.05 -32.45 -61.04
CA LEU A 553 -29.78 -33.71 -61.24
C LEU A 553 -31.29 -33.52 -61.06
N GLU A 554 -31.73 -32.78 -60.04
CA GLU A 554 -33.15 -32.45 -59.83
C GLU A 554 -33.71 -31.64 -61.00
N ALA A 555 -32.99 -30.63 -61.49
CA ALA A 555 -33.42 -29.83 -62.64
C ALA A 555 -33.50 -30.66 -63.93
N GLU A 556 -32.57 -31.60 -64.15
CA GLU A 556 -32.62 -32.53 -65.28
C GLU A 556 -33.81 -33.49 -65.17
N PHE A 557 -34.09 -33.98 -63.95
CA PHE A 557 -35.23 -34.86 -63.68
C PHE A 557 -36.56 -34.15 -63.97
N VAL A 558 -36.72 -32.91 -63.51
CA VAL A 558 -37.92 -32.09 -63.76
C VAL A 558 -38.10 -31.83 -65.27
N ARG A 559 -37.03 -31.52 -66.00
CA ARG A 559 -37.09 -31.34 -67.46
C ARG A 559 -37.53 -32.62 -68.19
N LYS A 560 -36.98 -33.77 -67.79
CA LYS A 560 -37.38 -35.07 -68.35
C LYS A 560 -38.84 -35.39 -68.03
N GLU A 561 -39.29 -35.10 -66.82
CA GLU A 561 -40.70 -35.31 -66.45
C GLU A 561 -41.65 -34.41 -67.25
N GLN A 562 -41.30 -33.15 -67.48
CA GLN A 562 -42.08 -32.25 -68.34
C GLN A 562 -42.14 -32.72 -69.79
N ALA A 563 -41.00 -33.08 -70.38
CA ALA A 563 -40.97 -33.60 -71.75
C ALA A 563 -41.81 -34.88 -71.90
N LEU A 564 -41.76 -35.78 -70.91
CA LEU A 564 -42.57 -37.00 -70.90
C LEU A 564 -44.07 -36.71 -70.75
N ARG A 565 -44.44 -35.66 -70.00
CA ARG A 565 -45.83 -35.22 -69.88
C ARG A 565 -46.36 -34.64 -71.18
N GLU A 566 -45.59 -33.76 -71.82
CA GLU A 566 -45.94 -33.18 -73.12
C GLU A 566 -46.10 -34.27 -74.20
N GLU A 567 -45.21 -35.26 -74.22
CA GLU A 567 -45.30 -36.41 -75.14
C GLU A 567 -46.54 -37.27 -74.88
N ASN A 568 -46.86 -37.54 -73.60
CA ASN A 568 -48.06 -38.28 -73.22
C ASN A 568 -49.35 -37.51 -73.53
N GLU A 569 -49.36 -36.18 -73.36
CA GLU A 569 -50.51 -35.32 -73.63
C GLU A 569 -50.80 -35.25 -75.14
N ALA A 570 -49.75 -35.12 -75.97
CA ALA A 570 -49.87 -35.20 -77.43
C ALA A 570 -50.38 -36.58 -77.91
N LEU A 571 -49.93 -37.67 -77.27
CA LEU A 571 -50.41 -39.01 -77.58
C LEU A 571 -51.88 -39.20 -77.18
N LEU A 572 -52.29 -38.65 -76.02
CA LEU A 572 -53.68 -38.64 -75.57
C LEU A 572 -54.58 -37.85 -76.52
N GLU A 573 -54.15 -36.68 -77.00
CA GLU A 573 -54.89 -35.91 -78.02
C GLU A 573 -55.07 -36.71 -79.31
N GLN A 574 -54.01 -37.37 -79.81
CA GLN A 574 -54.12 -38.23 -81.00
C GLN A 574 -55.10 -39.39 -80.80
N MET A 575 -55.08 -40.04 -79.63
CA MET A 575 -56.00 -41.13 -79.31
C MET A 575 -57.46 -40.66 -79.17
N VAL A 576 -57.68 -39.46 -78.62
CA VAL A 576 -59.01 -38.84 -78.54
C VAL A 576 -59.51 -38.48 -79.94
N GLU A 577 -58.67 -37.89 -80.79
CA GLU A 577 -59.03 -37.52 -82.16
C GLU A 577 -59.35 -38.76 -83.03
N GLU A 578 -58.60 -39.86 -82.88
CA GLU A 578 -58.93 -41.15 -83.50
C GLU A 578 -60.24 -41.73 -82.97
N ALA A 579 -60.49 -41.67 -81.67
CA ALA A 579 -61.72 -42.14 -81.06
C ALA A 579 -62.95 -41.32 -81.52
N GLU A 580 -62.80 -40.00 -81.68
CA GLU A 580 -63.83 -39.11 -82.23
C GLU A 580 -64.12 -39.41 -83.71
N ARG A 581 -63.07 -39.62 -84.54
CA ARG A 581 -63.24 -40.05 -85.94
C ARG A 581 -63.96 -41.40 -86.04
N GLN A 582 -63.66 -42.35 -85.17
CA GLN A 582 -64.38 -43.62 -85.09
C GLN A 582 -65.85 -43.43 -84.69
N LEU A 583 -66.13 -42.51 -83.77
CA LEU A 583 -67.49 -42.14 -83.34
C LEU A 583 -68.30 -41.49 -84.46
N ASP A 584 -67.66 -40.68 -85.30
CA ASP A 584 -68.31 -39.99 -86.42
C ASP A 584 -68.67 -40.93 -87.59
N VAL A 585 -67.83 -41.95 -87.83
CA VAL A 585 -68.15 -43.07 -88.74
C VAL A 585 -69.32 -43.90 -88.19
N LEU A 586 -69.36 -44.13 -86.88
CA LEU A 586 -70.46 -44.86 -86.22
C LEU A 586 -71.78 -44.06 -86.22
N ASN A 587 -71.74 -42.73 -86.12
CA ASN A 587 -72.90 -41.84 -86.16
C ASN A 587 -73.69 -41.94 -87.48
N LYS A 588 -73.04 -42.28 -88.60
CA LYS A 588 -73.69 -42.45 -89.91
C LYS A 588 -74.37 -43.81 -90.12
N THR A 589 -74.20 -44.77 -89.21
CA THR A 589 -74.57 -46.19 -89.46
C THR A 589 -75.74 -46.72 -88.60
N ASN A 590 -76.38 -45.86 -87.79
CA ASN A 590 -77.63 -46.14 -87.03
C ASN A 590 -77.68 -47.50 -86.27
N ARG A 591 -76.60 -47.86 -85.55
CA ARG A 591 -76.55 -49.04 -84.64
C ARG A 591 -76.37 -48.62 -83.17
N PRO A 592 -77.39 -48.79 -82.29
CA PRO A 592 -77.38 -48.25 -80.93
C PRO A 592 -76.48 -48.99 -79.91
N ASP A 593 -76.17 -50.27 -80.10
CA ASP A 593 -75.42 -51.08 -79.11
C ASP A 593 -73.91 -50.80 -79.08
N LEU A 594 -73.33 -50.37 -80.21
CA LEU A 594 -71.90 -49.98 -80.30
C LEU A 594 -71.66 -48.56 -79.75
N ARG A 595 -72.68 -47.71 -79.75
CA ARG A 595 -72.64 -46.33 -79.24
C ARG A 595 -72.41 -46.26 -77.73
N LYS A 596 -73.03 -47.18 -76.96
CA LYS A 596 -72.80 -47.29 -75.50
C LYS A 596 -71.39 -47.77 -75.16
N LYS A 597 -70.72 -48.54 -76.02
CA LYS A 597 -69.33 -48.99 -75.82
C LYS A 597 -68.32 -47.88 -76.11
N ALA A 598 -68.46 -47.15 -77.22
CA ALA A 598 -67.55 -46.05 -77.57
C ALA A 598 -67.65 -44.86 -76.59
N VAL A 599 -68.85 -44.50 -76.13
CA VAL A 599 -69.03 -43.45 -75.09
C VAL A 599 -68.47 -43.90 -73.74
N LYS A 600 -68.58 -45.20 -73.39
CA LYS A 600 -67.91 -45.75 -72.21
C LYS A 600 -66.38 -45.72 -72.33
N GLN A 601 -65.85 -45.92 -73.53
CA GLN A 601 -64.41 -45.94 -73.80
C GLN A 601 -63.80 -44.52 -73.72
N ILE A 602 -64.53 -43.49 -74.19
CA ILE A 602 -64.13 -42.08 -74.00
C ILE A 602 -64.32 -41.64 -72.54
N GLN A 603 -65.39 -42.06 -71.87
CA GLN A 603 -65.55 -41.79 -70.43
C GLN A 603 -64.49 -42.50 -69.56
N SER A 604 -63.99 -43.68 -69.97
CA SER A 604 -62.88 -44.36 -69.28
C SER A 604 -61.52 -43.74 -69.56
N LEU A 605 -61.35 -43.00 -70.67
CA LEU A 605 -60.13 -42.24 -70.97
C LEU A 605 -60.10 -40.88 -70.24
N GLN A 606 -61.26 -40.36 -69.83
CA GLN A 606 -61.40 -39.08 -69.11
C GLN A 606 -61.66 -39.24 -67.59
N ALA A 607 -61.76 -40.47 -67.09
CA ALA A 607 -62.03 -40.75 -65.68
C ALA A 607 -61.06 -41.78 -65.09
N GLU A 608 -59.80 -41.37 -64.87
CA GLU A 608 -58.91 -42.02 -63.90
C GLU A 608 -58.15 -40.97 -63.07
N ASN A 609 -58.86 -40.40 -62.10
CA ASN A 609 -58.26 -39.88 -60.86
C ASN A 609 -59.13 -40.39 -59.71
N ALA A 610 -58.86 -41.62 -59.28
CA ALA A 610 -59.11 -42.16 -57.93
C ALA A 610 -58.92 -43.68 -57.97
N VAL A 611 -57.73 -44.16 -57.60
CA VAL A 611 -57.59 -45.54 -57.13
C VAL A 611 -57.41 -45.49 -55.62
N ASP A 612 -58.51 -45.79 -54.95
CA ASP A 612 -58.59 -46.10 -53.53
C ASP A 612 -58.14 -47.56 -53.38
N GLU A 613 -56.93 -47.80 -52.89
CA GLU A 613 -56.43 -49.15 -52.61
C GLU A 613 -56.10 -49.30 -51.12
N THR A 614 -57.00 -49.98 -50.41
CA THR A 614 -56.85 -50.35 -49.01
C THR A 614 -55.63 -51.27 -48.82
N ILE A 615 -54.67 -50.82 -48.02
CA ILE A 615 -53.44 -51.54 -47.67
C ILE A 615 -53.76 -52.64 -46.64
N GLY A 616 -53.23 -53.85 -46.84
CA GLY A 616 -53.42 -55.00 -45.95
C GLY A 616 -52.15 -55.41 -45.18
N LYS A 617 -52.33 -56.22 -44.14
CA LYS A 617 -51.21 -56.81 -43.37
C LYS A 617 -50.42 -57.79 -44.25
N GLY A 618 -49.11 -57.62 -44.30
CA GLY A 618 -48.17 -58.43 -45.11
C GLY A 618 -47.83 -57.84 -46.48
N ASP A 619 -48.44 -56.72 -46.87
CA ASP A 619 -48.14 -56.06 -48.14
C ASP A 619 -46.79 -55.33 -48.10
N ARG A 620 -46.09 -55.30 -49.24
CA ARG A 620 -44.93 -54.42 -49.43
C ARG A 620 -45.43 -53.02 -49.75
N VAL A 621 -45.03 -52.05 -48.94
CA VAL A 621 -45.44 -50.65 -49.06
C VAL A 621 -44.22 -49.75 -49.18
N GLN A 622 -44.34 -48.71 -49.98
CA GLN A 622 -43.37 -47.63 -50.11
C GLN A 622 -43.86 -46.42 -49.33
N LEU A 623 -42.97 -45.78 -48.58
CA LEU A 623 -43.26 -44.48 -47.99
C LEU A 623 -43.13 -43.40 -49.06
N LYS A 624 -44.18 -42.62 -49.29
CA LYS A 624 -44.18 -41.49 -50.25
C LYS A 624 -43.12 -40.44 -49.92
N SER A 625 -42.77 -40.27 -48.64
CA SER A 625 -41.85 -39.22 -48.18
C SER A 625 -40.37 -39.58 -48.30
N THR A 626 -40.02 -40.86 -48.27
CA THR A 626 -38.61 -41.31 -48.23
C THR A 626 -38.26 -42.33 -49.31
N ASN A 627 -39.24 -42.75 -50.12
CA ASN A 627 -39.13 -43.81 -51.12
C ASN A 627 -38.63 -45.17 -50.58
N GLN A 628 -38.57 -45.35 -49.27
CA GLN A 628 -38.14 -46.59 -48.64
C GLN A 628 -39.24 -47.66 -48.72
N VAL A 629 -38.84 -48.89 -49.04
CA VAL A 629 -39.74 -50.03 -49.17
C VAL A 629 -39.69 -50.88 -47.90
N GLY A 630 -40.85 -51.14 -47.31
CA GLY A 630 -41.00 -52.01 -46.15
C GLY A 630 -42.20 -52.95 -46.28
N VAL A 631 -42.40 -53.80 -45.28
CA VAL A 631 -43.54 -54.73 -45.21
C VAL A 631 -44.45 -54.33 -44.07
N VAL A 632 -45.77 -54.31 -44.30
CA VAL A 632 -46.75 -54.00 -43.24
C VAL A 632 -46.84 -55.17 -42.26
N ASP A 633 -46.39 -54.98 -41.04
CA ASP A 633 -46.47 -55.98 -39.95
C ASP A 633 -47.87 -56.02 -39.32
N SER A 634 -48.53 -54.88 -39.18
CA SER A 634 -49.88 -54.75 -38.61
C SER A 634 -50.48 -53.40 -38.91
N ILE A 635 -51.81 -53.32 -38.97
CA ILE A 635 -52.56 -52.08 -39.19
C ILE A 635 -53.48 -51.87 -37.98
N GLU A 636 -53.38 -50.71 -37.36
CA GLU A 636 -54.26 -50.26 -36.28
C GLU A 636 -54.95 -48.96 -36.70
N LYS A 637 -56.27 -49.02 -36.86
CA LYS A 637 -57.12 -47.90 -37.33
C LYS A 637 -56.59 -47.25 -38.61
N ASN A 638 -55.87 -46.12 -38.49
CA ASN A 638 -55.40 -45.30 -39.60
C ASN A 638 -53.86 -45.32 -39.77
N THR A 639 -53.17 -46.13 -38.97
CA THR A 639 -51.71 -46.23 -38.92
C THR A 639 -51.26 -47.67 -39.18
N ALA A 640 -50.23 -47.84 -40.00
CA ALA A 640 -49.60 -49.11 -40.31
C ALA A 640 -48.20 -49.16 -39.70
N PHE A 641 -47.89 -50.27 -39.04
CA PHE A 641 -46.54 -50.59 -38.60
C PHE A 641 -45.81 -51.25 -39.76
N VAL A 642 -44.77 -50.59 -40.26
CA VAL A 642 -44.01 -51.03 -41.42
C VAL A 642 -42.59 -51.42 -40.99
N SER A 643 -42.15 -52.61 -41.37
CA SER A 643 -40.79 -53.10 -41.17
C SER A 643 -39.92 -52.70 -42.36
N ILE A 644 -38.97 -51.80 -42.12
CA ILE A 644 -38.02 -51.29 -43.13
C ILE A 644 -36.62 -51.70 -42.67
N GLY A 645 -35.94 -52.58 -43.43
CA GLY A 645 -34.56 -52.95 -43.13
C GLY A 645 -34.30 -53.53 -41.73
N GLY A 646 -35.32 -54.07 -41.06
CA GLY A 646 -35.23 -54.63 -39.69
C GLY A 646 -35.69 -53.70 -38.57
N LEU A 647 -36.05 -52.44 -38.87
CA LEU A 647 -36.61 -51.48 -37.91
C LEU A 647 -38.13 -51.35 -38.11
N LYS A 648 -38.90 -51.34 -37.02
CA LYS A 648 -40.35 -51.11 -37.03
C LYS A 648 -40.65 -49.63 -36.93
N VAL A 649 -41.33 -49.08 -37.93
CA VAL A 649 -41.71 -47.66 -37.99
C VAL A 649 -43.23 -47.55 -38.06
N ASN A 650 -43.81 -46.61 -37.34
CA ASN A 650 -45.25 -46.32 -37.38
C ASN A 650 -45.54 -45.22 -38.41
N VAL A 651 -46.41 -45.49 -39.38
CA VAL A 651 -46.69 -44.60 -40.52
C VAL A 651 -48.19 -44.57 -40.84
N ASP A 652 -48.75 -43.40 -41.11
CA ASP A 652 -50.14 -43.25 -41.57
C ASP A 652 -50.39 -43.96 -42.91
N LEU A 653 -51.55 -44.62 -43.05
CA LEU A 653 -51.93 -45.35 -44.27
C LEU A 653 -51.91 -44.48 -45.54
N SER A 654 -52.22 -43.18 -45.43
CA SER A 654 -52.25 -42.24 -46.55
C SER A 654 -50.86 -41.94 -47.15
N LYS A 655 -49.79 -42.17 -46.37
CA LYS A 655 -48.39 -41.94 -46.76
C LYS A 655 -47.73 -43.19 -47.33
N LEU A 656 -48.48 -44.28 -47.47
CA LEU A 656 -48.01 -45.55 -47.97
C LEU A 656 -48.62 -45.84 -49.35
N THR A 657 -47.83 -46.47 -50.22
CA THR A 657 -48.27 -46.98 -51.52
C THR A 657 -47.85 -48.43 -51.66
N ARG A 658 -48.80 -49.31 -52.01
CA ARG A 658 -48.53 -50.74 -52.21
C ARG A 658 -47.66 -50.95 -53.45
N ILE A 659 -46.70 -51.87 -53.38
CA ILE A 659 -45.85 -52.27 -54.53
C ILE A 659 -46.03 -53.77 -54.79
N ALA A 660 -46.30 -54.16 -56.05
CA ALA A 660 -46.42 -55.57 -56.46
C ALA A 660 -45.04 -56.19 -56.84
N GLY A 661 -44.79 -57.43 -56.38
CA GLY A 661 -43.63 -58.24 -56.81
C GLY A 661 -43.14 -59.28 -55.78
N PRO A 662 -42.63 -60.45 -56.21
CA PRO A 662 -42.27 -61.55 -55.30
C PRO A 662 -41.02 -61.25 -54.46
N ALA A 663 -41.09 -61.52 -53.15
CA ALA A 663 -40.01 -61.30 -52.20
C ALA A 663 -38.92 -62.39 -52.31
N LYS A 664 -37.73 -62.04 -52.82
CA LYS A 664 -36.53 -62.90 -52.69
C LYS A 664 -36.05 -62.91 -51.24
N LYS A 665 -36.18 -64.07 -50.58
CA LYS A 665 -35.58 -64.34 -49.26
C LYS A 665 -34.06 -64.47 -49.42
N VAL A 666 -33.31 -63.47 -48.94
CA VAL A 666 -31.86 -63.60 -48.71
C VAL A 666 -31.65 -64.02 -47.26
N LYS A 667 -31.06 -65.20 -47.05
CA LYS A 667 -30.61 -65.68 -45.74
C LYS A 667 -29.36 -64.90 -45.32
N VAL A 668 -29.46 -64.10 -44.26
CA VAL A 668 -28.30 -63.45 -43.61
C VAL A 668 -27.89 -64.31 -42.41
N LYS A 669 -26.61 -64.68 -42.34
CA LYS A 669 -26.00 -65.36 -41.18
C LYS A 669 -25.94 -64.39 -39.99
N PRO A 670 -26.18 -64.83 -38.74
CA PRO A 670 -26.20 -63.94 -37.59
C PRO A 670 -24.77 -63.65 -37.14
N THR A 671 -24.28 -62.43 -37.38
CA THR A 671 -23.23 -61.83 -36.55
C THR A 671 -23.89 -61.36 -35.27
N ARG A 672 -23.45 -61.92 -34.13
CA ARG A 672 -23.88 -61.51 -32.79
C ARG A 672 -23.40 -60.08 -32.51
N THR A 673 -24.22 -59.10 -32.82
CA THR A 673 -24.19 -57.80 -32.15
C THR A 673 -25.10 -57.91 -30.93
N HIS A 674 -24.50 -57.84 -29.75
CA HIS A 674 -25.24 -57.60 -28.52
C HIS A 674 -25.89 -56.22 -28.64
N SER A 675 -27.18 -56.19 -28.96
CA SER A 675 -28.04 -55.06 -28.63
C SER A 675 -28.24 -55.08 -27.11
N VAL A 676 -27.71 -54.07 -26.44
CA VAL A 676 -28.16 -53.76 -25.08
C VAL A 676 -29.29 -52.76 -25.23
N ASP A 677 -30.48 -53.24 -24.87
CA ASP A 677 -31.69 -52.45 -24.68
C ASP A 677 -31.42 -51.24 -23.77
N ALA A 678 -32.11 -50.15 -24.10
CA ALA A 678 -32.18 -48.95 -23.28
C ALA A 678 -32.78 -49.25 -21.90
N ARG A 679 -31.92 -49.38 -20.89
CA ARG A 679 -32.21 -49.07 -19.49
C ARG A 679 -31.03 -48.33 -18.87
N SER A 680 -31.31 -47.08 -18.46
CA SER A 680 -30.48 -46.17 -17.66
C SER A 680 -29.15 -45.71 -18.28
N SER A 681 -28.97 -44.40 -18.39
CA SER A 681 -27.69 -43.74 -18.67
C SER A 681 -26.73 -43.87 -17.49
N PHE A 682 -26.36 -45.09 -17.11
CA PHE A 682 -25.29 -45.29 -16.16
C PHE A 682 -23.97 -45.06 -16.90
N LYS A 683 -23.27 -43.98 -16.56
CA LYS A 683 -21.94 -43.70 -17.14
C LYS A 683 -21.01 -44.82 -16.69
N THR A 684 -20.24 -45.40 -17.61
CA THR A 684 -19.26 -46.46 -17.30
C THR A 684 -17.87 -45.89 -17.02
N GLU A 685 -17.79 -44.62 -16.64
CA GLU A 685 -16.56 -43.92 -16.29
C GLU A 685 -16.76 -42.96 -15.10
N LEU A 686 -15.77 -42.94 -14.21
CA LEU A 686 -15.66 -42.00 -13.10
C LEU A 686 -14.43 -41.12 -13.30
N ASN A 687 -14.62 -39.80 -13.33
CA ASN A 687 -13.53 -38.83 -13.41
C ASN A 687 -13.25 -38.22 -12.03
N ILE A 688 -12.03 -38.41 -11.52
CA ILE A 688 -11.57 -37.88 -10.23
C ILE A 688 -10.36 -36.94 -10.39
N ILE A 689 -10.11 -36.44 -11.61
CA ILE A 689 -9.06 -35.46 -11.87
C ILE A 689 -9.36 -34.18 -11.07
N GLY A 690 -8.34 -33.65 -10.38
CA GLY A 690 -8.43 -32.42 -9.60
C GLY A 690 -8.86 -32.60 -8.14
N LEU A 691 -9.29 -33.80 -7.74
CA LEU A 691 -9.64 -34.11 -6.35
C LEU A 691 -8.41 -34.51 -5.53
N ARG A 692 -8.40 -34.19 -4.23
CA ARG A 692 -7.38 -34.73 -3.30
C ARG A 692 -7.68 -36.20 -3.00
N VAL A 693 -6.65 -36.97 -2.59
CA VAL A 693 -6.80 -38.41 -2.28
C VAL A 693 -7.93 -38.67 -1.25
N SER A 694 -8.04 -37.82 -0.23
CA SER A 694 -9.09 -37.93 0.81
C SER A 694 -10.51 -37.73 0.27
N GLU A 695 -10.68 -37.00 -0.84
CA GLU A 695 -11.98 -36.71 -1.46
C GLU A 695 -12.33 -37.72 -2.56
N ALA A 696 -11.30 -38.21 -3.27
CA ALA A 696 -11.47 -39.15 -4.38
C ALA A 696 -11.81 -40.57 -3.91
N LEU A 697 -11.24 -41.05 -2.79
CA LEU A 697 -11.43 -42.43 -2.34
C LEU A 697 -12.90 -42.78 -2.00
N PRO A 698 -13.65 -41.96 -1.24
CA PRO A 698 -15.07 -42.23 -0.99
C PRO A 698 -15.93 -42.30 -2.26
N GLN A 699 -15.60 -41.49 -3.27
CA GLN A 699 -16.31 -41.50 -4.56
C GLN A 699 -16.02 -42.77 -5.35
N VAL A 700 -14.77 -43.24 -5.33
CA VAL A 700 -14.36 -44.50 -5.98
C VAL A 700 -15.06 -45.68 -5.32
N GLU A 701 -15.11 -45.75 -3.99
CA GLU A 701 -15.80 -46.82 -3.27
C GLU A 701 -17.30 -46.85 -3.59
N LYS A 702 -17.98 -45.70 -3.48
CA LYS A 702 -19.40 -45.58 -3.82
C LYS A 702 -19.69 -45.99 -5.27
N TYR A 703 -18.82 -45.60 -6.20
CA TYR A 703 -19.00 -45.90 -7.61
C TYR A 703 -18.77 -47.38 -7.94
N ILE A 704 -17.87 -48.08 -7.22
CA ILE A 704 -17.75 -49.54 -7.34
C ILE A 704 -19.05 -50.22 -6.91
N ASP A 705 -19.66 -49.78 -5.82
CA ASP A 705 -20.93 -50.33 -5.32
C ASP A 705 -22.08 -50.09 -6.30
N GLU A 706 -22.14 -48.91 -6.93
CA GLU A 706 -23.10 -48.61 -8.00
C GLU A 706 -22.88 -49.51 -9.22
N CYS A 707 -21.64 -49.73 -9.66
CA CYS A 707 -21.33 -50.65 -10.75
C CYS A 707 -21.73 -52.10 -10.44
N VAL A 708 -21.55 -52.55 -9.19
CA VAL A 708 -22.00 -53.88 -8.73
C VAL A 708 -23.53 -53.97 -8.76
N LEU A 709 -24.22 -52.95 -8.24
CA LEU A 709 -25.69 -52.88 -8.22
C LEU A 709 -26.30 -52.93 -9.63
N HIS A 710 -25.69 -52.17 -10.56
CA HIS A 710 -26.11 -52.10 -11.96
C HIS A 710 -25.59 -53.25 -12.83
N LYS A 711 -24.84 -54.21 -12.26
CA LYS A 711 -24.22 -55.35 -12.95
C LYS A 711 -23.37 -54.92 -14.16
N VAL A 712 -22.63 -53.82 -14.01
CA VAL A 712 -21.72 -53.30 -15.03
C VAL A 712 -20.41 -54.09 -14.94
N PRO A 713 -20.09 -54.97 -15.91
CA PRO A 713 -18.97 -55.90 -15.79
C PRO A 713 -17.61 -55.19 -15.83
N THR A 714 -17.53 -54.04 -16.50
CA THR A 714 -16.29 -53.30 -16.74
C THR A 714 -16.55 -51.79 -16.71
N PHE A 715 -15.72 -51.04 -15.99
CA PHE A 715 -15.81 -49.57 -15.93
C PHE A 715 -14.42 -48.94 -15.79
N ARG A 716 -14.33 -47.63 -16.01
CA ARG A 716 -13.08 -46.86 -16.01
C ARG A 716 -13.03 -45.83 -14.89
N ILE A 717 -11.87 -45.67 -14.25
CA ILE A 717 -11.58 -44.58 -13.31
C ILE A 717 -10.46 -43.71 -13.89
N ILE A 718 -10.73 -42.43 -14.11
CA ILE A 718 -9.81 -41.46 -14.69
C ILE A 718 -9.20 -40.64 -13.56
N HIS A 719 -7.90 -40.82 -13.31
CA HIS A 719 -7.15 -40.16 -12.22
C HIS A 719 -6.07 -39.20 -12.72
N GLY A 720 -5.85 -39.12 -14.04
CA GLY A 720 -4.87 -38.24 -14.67
C GLY A 720 -3.42 -38.73 -14.55
N HIS A 721 -2.50 -37.99 -15.18
CA HIS A 721 -1.07 -38.31 -15.33
C HIS A 721 -0.14 -37.61 -14.31
N GLY A 722 -0.67 -37.01 -13.25
CA GLY A 722 0.10 -36.22 -12.27
C GLY A 722 1.13 -37.04 -11.47
N THR A 723 1.39 -36.66 -10.22
CA THR A 723 2.41 -37.29 -9.33
C THR A 723 2.21 -38.78 -9.02
N GLY A 724 1.18 -39.44 -9.58
CA GLY A 724 0.88 -40.86 -9.38
C GLY A 724 0.27 -41.20 -8.01
N GLN A 725 0.05 -40.21 -7.14
CA GLN A 725 -0.54 -40.42 -5.81
C GLN A 725 -1.98 -40.93 -5.88
N LEU A 726 -2.83 -40.29 -6.70
CA LEU A 726 -4.21 -40.73 -6.92
C LEU A 726 -4.28 -42.14 -7.53
N ARG A 727 -3.45 -42.42 -8.55
CA ARG A 727 -3.33 -43.77 -9.13
C ARG A 727 -3.00 -44.81 -8.06
N THR A 728 -2.00 -44.54 -7.23
CA THR A 728 -1.53 -45.46 -6.20
C THR A 728 -2.62 -45.72 -5.15
N ALA A 729 -3.31 -44.66 -4.71
CA ALA A 729 -4.42 -44.77 -3.76
C ALA A 729 -5.62 -45.53 -4.34
N VAL A 730 -5.99 -45.28 -5.60
CA VAL A 730 -7.05 -46.01 -6.31
C VAL A 730 -6.70 -47.49 -6.45
N HIS A 731 -5.48 -47.82 -6.89
CA HIS A 731 -5.03 -49.21 -7.02
C HIS A 731 -5.00 -49.95 -5.68
N GLN A 732 -4.59 -49.28 -4.59
CA GLN A 732 -4.65 -49.86 -3.24
C GLN A 732 -6.09 -50.16 -2.79
N THR A 733 -7.03 -49.27 -3.11
CA THR A 733 -8.46 -49.42 -2.77
C THR A 733 -9.10 -50.54 -3.58
N LEU A 734 -8.83 -50.60 -4.89
CA LEU A 734 -9.28 -51.68 -5.77
C LEU A 734 -8.77 -53.05 -5.35
N ARG A 735 -7.52 -53.16 -4.87
CA ARG A 735 -6.97 -54.42 -4.33
C ARG A 735 -7.69 -54.92 -3.08
N ARG A 736 -8.23 -54.01 -2.25
CA ARG A 736 -8.93 -54.35 -1.00
C ARG A 736 -10.39 -54.69 -1.22
N ASN A 737 -11.00 -54.26 -2.34
CA ASN A 737 -12.41 -54.50 -2.60
C ASN A 737 -12.65 -55.92 -3.15
N LYS A 738 -13.48 -56.71 -2.44
CA LYS A 738 -13.74 -58.12 -2.78
C LYS A 738 -14.46 -58.32 -4.12
N ASN A 739 -15.21 -57.31 -4.56
CA ASN A 739 -16.03 -57.34 -5.79
C ASN A 739 -15.20 -57.12 -7.06
N VAL A 740 -13.96 -56.62 -6.94
CA VAL A 740 -13.06 -56.41 -8.08
C VAL A 740 -12.37 -57.72 -8.45
N GLY A 741 -12.46 -58.10 -9.73
CA GLY A 741 -11.84 -59.30 -10.30
C GLY A 741 -10.42 -59.03 -10.78
N SER A 742 -10.25 -58.00 -11.61
CA SER A 742 -8.94 -57.54 -12.07
C SER A 742 -9.00 -56.04 -12.39
N PHE A 743 -7.85 -55.38 -12.38
CA PHE A 743 -7.73 -54.00 -12.83
C PHE A 743 -6.38 -53.80 -13.50
N GLU A 744 -6.37 -53.01 -14.56
CA GLU A 744 -5.19 -52.71 -15.37
C GLU A 744 -5.20 -51.23 -15.77
N LEU A 745 -4.04 -50.69 -16.14
CA LEU A 745 -4.00 -49.35 -16.73
C LEU A 745 -4.67 -49.36 -18.11
N GLY A 746 -5.30 -48.25 -18.48
CA GLY A 746 -5.99 -48.12 -19.76
C GLY A 746 -5.04 -48.33 -20.94
N GLY A 747 -5.51 -49.02 -21.98
CA GLY A 747 -4.81 -49.12 -23.26
C GLY A 747 -4.84 -47.82 -24.08
N VAL A 748 -4.32 -47.89 -25.32
CA VAL A 748 -4.18 -46.74 -26.24
C VAL A 748 -5.53 -46.11 -26.66
N GLY A 749 -6.67 -46.76 -26.39
CA GLY A 749 -8.02 -46.17 -26.54
C GLY A 749 -8.74 -45.83 -25.23
N ASP A 750 -8.20 -46.22 -24.07
CA ASP A 750 -8.91 -46.17 -22.78
C ASP A 750 -8.36 -45.12 -21.81
N GLY A 751 -7.43 -44.26 -22.24
CA GLY A 751 -6.85 -43.20 -21.41
C GLY A 751 -5.44 -43.49 -20.89
N GLY A 752 -4.77 -44.52 -21.40
CA GLY A 752 -3.36 -44.79 -21.12
C GLY A 752 -3.03 -44.95 -19.64
N MET A 753 -1.87 -44.44 -19.23
CA MET A 753 -1.45 -44.42 -17.81
C MET A 753 -2.29 -43.49 -16.92
N GLY A 754 -3.17 -42.65 -17.48
CA GLY A 754 -4.01 -41.70 -16.75
C GLY A 754 -5.37 -42.26 -16.33
N ALA A 755 -5.69 -43.48 -16.73
CA ALA A 755 -6.92 -44.18 -16.38
C ALA A 755 -6.65 -45.62 -15.97
N THR A 756 -7.52 -46.14 -15.11
CA THR A 756 -7.52 -47.54 -14.68
C THR A 756 -8.83 -48.19 -15.11
N VAL A 757 -8.75 -49.30 -15.85
CA VAL A 757 -9.90 -50.11 -16.26
C VAL A 757 -10.08 -51.22 -15.24
N VAL A 758 -11.29 -51.33 -14.69
CA VAL A 758 -11.64 -52.26 -13.62
C VAL A 758 -12.66 -53.26 -14.15
N LYS A 759 -12.44 -54.56 -13.88
CA LYS A 759 -13.38 -55.64 -14.16
C LYS A 759 -13.89 -56.21 -12.84
N LEU A 760 -15.21 -56.29 -12.67
CA LEU A 760 -15.82 -56.91 -11.50
C LEU A 760 -15.80 -58.44 -11.60
N LYS A 761 -15.84 -59.14 -10.47
CA LYS A 761 -16.05 -60.60 -10.45
C LYS A 761 -17.48 -60.90 -10.86
N GLN A 762 -17.66 -61.86 -11.78
CA GLN A 762 -18.97 -62.36 -12.20
C GLN A 762 -19.62 -63.21 -11.12
#